data_AF-A0A6G0X9Y4-F1
#
_entry.id   AF-A0A6G0X9Y4-F1
#
_cell.length_a   1.000
_cell.length_b   1.000
_cell.length_c   1.000
_cell.angle_alpha   90.00
_cell.angle_beta   90.00
_cell.angle_gamma   90.00
#
_symmetry.space_group_name_H-M   'P 1'
#
loop_
_entity.id
_entity.type
_entity.pdbx_description
1 polymer ?
#
loop_
_entity_poly.entity_id
_entity_poly.type
_entity_poly.pdbx_seq_one_letter_code
_entity_poly.pdbx_strand_id
1 'polypeptide(L)'
;MTSRRRLLTWWLLVGRLAWTAVAAESIVCSKVTSFSSLLTYWCICTPCHLCYFNLATGCHVDTSHAVTLSDGHDIPTRQPSLAPSDWFLTTDEMTNARMGVPRTDLTTFSTNNAVHVFAATNEYFRAIYDDLASTKANDSVFFNGWSLANVPYLPDVDPTVTVKSVWGDLLARQAHFRGLLFENLEEASSMADMFNWFNGLPALTSSPGSQFVLDDRVMAISGALHQKSTVIQKPDGGAVAYIGGVDHDLDRWDTKFHNASGVRNASKIRQKYNGWVDVHAQIRGPAAQDILGNFQSRWNDPAMPSISAAFKLLAAPNSSHAKAPQPISFSTAPWNATSSDGSHAVQIVRTYSCTYGGYKLFAPRGETSILAARIKAIQLAKNFIYIEDQYFIDVPDLTAALLAVLPTIQRLVVVTCERSSMSTAVGYAKYLFDLVAPLQQKFPHKFQLYKTTADIYVHTKVLLVDDVFLSVGSSNWNVRSMTSDAEIAANVVDHGTIVQQETIVVAKLARQFRIDKFGELTRFSVDFSNLTYVQAADAIVTYAATQPSAFITPFVVQYELYFELYASVKAIFDGDGRCVDTSAEFCATVTSNDFDVVQIACQCARDKMDLSVCPAMVNYNSNQVAAQLYTAKFHKVLAICIVVVVAIIVLVAISIFCIHRRCCKNRKSKTNPAATLPDEKPNAPSTLIKQ
;
A
#
# COMPACT_ATOMS: atom_id res chain seq x y z
N MET A 1 69.86 25.55 -36.75
CA MET A 1 68.86 25.37 -37.83
C MET A 1 67.46 25.46 -37.23
N THR A 2 66.74 26.51 -37.64
CA THR A 2 65.29 26.59 -37.89
C THR A 2 64.33 26.24 -36.74
N SER A 3 63.74 27.19 -36.01
CA SER A 3 62.73 28.21 -36.38
C SER A 3 61.33 27.67 -36.67
N ARG A 4 60.35 28.30 -36.00
CA ARG A 4 58.94 28.53 -36.38
C ARG A 4 57.95 27.37 -36.22
N ARG A 5 57.17 27.43 -35.13
CA ARG A 5 55.76 27.89 -35.15
C ARG A 5 55.22 28.00 -33.71
N ARG A 6 55.34 29.20 -33.13
CA ARG A 6 54.47 29.68 -32.04
C ARG A 6 53.32 30.43 -32.70
N LEU A 7 52.09 30.00 -32.42
CA LEU A 7 50.81 30.74 -32.47
C LEU A 7 49.70 29.72 -32.70
N LEU A 8 49.12 29.22 -31.61
CA LEU A 8 47.68 29.18 -31.33
C LEU A 8 47.46 28.42 -30.01
N THR A 9 46.43 28.82 -29.28
CA THR A 9 45.84 28.15 -28.11
C THR A 9 46.63 28.19 -26.79
N TRP A 10 46.80 29.40 -26.27
CA TRP A 10 46.45 29.65 -24.86
C TRP A 10 44.92 29.62 -24.74
N TRP A 11 44.39 29.18 -23.59
CA TRP A 11 43.00 28.83 -23.25
C TRP A 11 42.71 27.33 -23.30
N LEU A 12 43.19 26.58 -22.29
CA LEU A 12 42.58 25.34 -21.78
C LEU A 12 43.30 24.96 -20.46
N LEU A 13 43.33 25.89 -19.50
CA LEU A 13 43.93 25.67 -18.18
C LEU A 13 43.17 26.44 -17.10
N VAL A 14 41.84 26.29 -17.11
CA VAL A 14 40.95 26.51 -15.95
C VAL A 14 39.80 25.51 -16.09
N GLY A 15 40.11 24.22 -15.94
CA GLY A 15 39.11 23.19 -15.70
C GLY A 15 38.72 23.21 -14.23
N ARG A 16 38.12 24.29 -13.74
CA ARG A 16 37.18 24.16 -12.62
C ARG A 16 36.12 23.21 -13.16
N LEU A 17 36.09 21.98 -12.65
CA LEU A 17 34.91 21.14 -12.68
C LEU A 17 33.83 21.93 -11.94
N ALA A 18 33.19 22.83 -12.69
CA ALA A 18 31.85 23.26 -12.41
C ALA A 18 31.06 21.96 -12.40
N TRP A 19 30.74 21.49 -11.20
CA TRP A 19 29.51 20.75 -10.97
C TRP A 19 28.41 21.69 -11.45
N THR A 20 28.19 21.71 -12.77
CA THR A 20 27.01 22.31 -13.37
C THR A 20 25.87 21.54 -12.76
N ALA A 21 25.09 22.25 -11.95
CA ALA A 21 23.86 21.78 -11.34
C ALA A 21 23.12 20.85 -12.30
N VAL A 22 23.23 19.55 -12.08
CA VAL A 22 22.20 18.61 -12.53
C VAL A 22 21.09 18.71 -11.48
N ALA A 23 20.52 19.90 -11.36
CA ALA A 23 19.16 20.05 -10.89
C ALA A 23 18.30 19.56 -12.07
N ALA A 24 18.21 18.24 -12.23
CA ALA A 24 17.20 17.67 -13.10
C ALA A 24 15.86 17.96 -12.42
N GLU A 25 15.27 19.08 -12.81
CA GLU A 25 13.88 19.44 -12.54
C GLU A 25 13.02 18.23 -12.93
N SER A 26 12.54 17.49 -11.93
CA SER A 26 11.65 16.34 -12.13
C SER A 26 10.30 16.74 -12.76
N ILE A 27 10.02 18.05 -12.79
CA ILE A 27 8.79 18.65 -13.30
C ILE A 27 9.09 19.30 -14.64
N VAL A 28 8.75 18.60 -15.73
CA VAL A 28 8.85 19.15 -17.08
C VAL A 28 7.48 19.71 -17.49
N CYS A 29 7.38 21.03 -17.60
CA CYS A 29 6.16 21.69 -18.05
C CYS A 29 6.06 21.68 -19.57
N SER A 30 5.04 21.00 -20.09
CA SER A 30 4.83 20.85 -21.54
C SER A 30 3.54 21.53 -21.98
N LYS A 31 3.56 22.17 -23.15
CA LYS A 31 2.36 22.78 -23.74
C LYS A 31 1.43 21.69 -24.26
N VAL A 32 0.15 21.78 -23.90
CA VAL A 32 -0.88 20.92 -24.47
C VAL A 32 -1.18 21.37 -25.90
N THR A 33 -0.93 20.49 -26.87
CA THR A 33 -1.04 20.82 -28.30
C THR A 33 -2.31 20.31 -28.97
N SER A 34 -3.05 19.39 -28.32
CA SER A 34 -4.27 18.80 -28.89
C SER A 34 -5.53 19.41 -28.26
N PHE A 35 -6.55 19.68 -29.08
CA PHE A 35 -7.84 20.19 -28.62
C PHE A 35 -8.54 19.20 -27.68
N SER A 36 -8.43 17.89 -27.96
CA SER A 36 -8.92 16.82 -27.07
C SER A 36 -8.28 16.92 -25.69
N SER A 37 -6.96 17.03 -25.61
CA SER A 37 -6.23 17.13 -24.36
C SER A 37 -6.52 18.43 -23.60
N LEU A 38 -6.76 19.55 -24.30
CA LEU A 38 -7.20 20.80 -23.67
C LEU A 38 -8.59 20.63 -23.02
N LEU A 39 -9.51 19.90 -23.67
CA LEU A 39 -10.82 19.56 -23.12
C LEU A 39 -10.74 18.52 -21.98
N THR A 40 -9.69 17.68 -21.94
CA THR A 40 -9.47 16.69 -20.87
C THR A 40 -8.84 17.34 -19.64
N TYR A 41 -7.75 18.08 -19.81
CA TYR A 41 -6.93 18.59 -18.71
C TYR A 41 -7.34 19.98 -18.22
N TRP A 42 -8.07 20.75 -19.04
CA TRP A 42 -8.51 22.12 -18.73
C TRP A 42 -7.37 23.09 -18.41
N CYS A 43 -6.14 22.80 -18.84
CA CYS A 43 -4.97 23.64 -18.65
C CYS A 43 -4.11 23.71 -19.93
N ILE A 44 -3.36 24.80 -20.12
CA ILE A 44 -2.48 24.99 -21.29
C ILE A 44 -1.14 24.27 -21.12
N CYS A 45 -0.69 24.09 -19.87
CA CYS A 45 0.59 23.49 -19.53
C CYS A 45 0.38 22.32 -18.57
N THR A 46 0.90 21.14 -18.91
CA THR A 46 0.85 19.97 -18.04
C THR A 46 2.20 19.71 -17.39
N PRO A 47 2.23 19.16 -16.16
CA PRO A 47 1.08 18.82 -15.30
C PRO A 47 0.35 20.06 -14.75
N CYS A 48 -0.98 20.07 -14.81
CA CYS A 48 -1.76 21.29 -14.55
C CYS A 48 -1.59 21.86 -13.13
N HIS A 49 -1.35 20.99 -12.14
CA HIS A 49 -1.18 21.39 -10.74
C HIS A 49 0.24 21.88 -10.42
N LEU A 50 1.18 21.77 -11.36
CA LEU A 50 2.59 22.15 -11.20
C LEU A 50 3.07 23.14 -12.25
N CYS A 51 2.24 23.52 -13.23
CA CYS A 51 2.66 24.30 -14.38
C CYS A 51 1.66 25.41 -14.71
N TYR A 52 2.17 26.58 -15.06
CA TYR A 52 1.37 27.70 -15.56
C TYR A 52 1.85 28.14 -16.95
N PHE A 53 0.98 28.84 -17.67
CA PHE A 53 1.29 29.39 -18.99
C PHE A 53 1.56 30.88 -18.92
N ASN A 54 2.72 31.30 -19.45
CA ASN A 54 3.07 32.67 -19.70
C ASN A 54 2.98 32.97 -21.21
N LEU A 55 2.28 34.04 -21.60
CA LEU A 55 2.06 34.40 -23.00
C LEU A 55 3.36 34.66 -23.79
N ALA A 56 4.42 35.17 -23.13
CA ALA A 56 5.67 35.53 -23.79
C ALA A 56 6.69 34.38 -23.77
N THR A 57 6.68 33.56 -22.73
CA THR A 57 7.77 32.61 -22.45
C THR A 57 7.34 31.13 -22.44
N GLY A 58 6.04 30.85 -22.54
CA GLY A 58 5.51 29.51 -22.69
C GLY A 58 5.14 28.85 -21.35
N CYS A 59 5.42 27.56 -21.21
CA CYS A 59 5.07 26.79 -20.02
C CYS A 59 6.18 26.82 -18.99
N HIS A 60 5.84 27.11 -17.74
CA HIS A 60 6.78 27.22 -16.61
C HIS A 60 6.27 26.47 -15.40
N VAL A 61 7.20 26.02 -14.55
CA VAL A 61 6.89 25.40 -13.25
C VAL A 61 6.26 26.44 -12.34
N ASP A 62 5.11 26.12 -11.76
CA ASP A 62 4.45 26.91 -10.73
C ASP A 62 5.07 26.62 -9.36
N THR A 63 5.79 27.60 -8.83
CA THR A 63 6.40 27.55 -7.50
C THR A 63 5.66 28.39 -6.46
N SER A 64 4.52 29.00 -6.82
CA SER A 64 3.76 29.89 -5.94
C SER A 64 3.23 29.20 -4.68
N HIS A 65 3.05 27.88 -4.73
CA HIS A 65 2.59 27.05 -3.62
C HIS A 65 3.72 26.31 -2.89
N ALA A 66 4.99 26.54 -3.27
CA ALA A 66 6.13 25.91 -2.64
C ALA A 66 6.34 26.44 -1.22
N VAL A 67 6.50 25.52 -0.26
CA VAL A 67 6.93 25.87 1.11
C VAL A 67 8.44 26.15 1.11
N THR A 68 9.19 25.40 0.30
CA THR A 68 10.61 25.63 0.09
C THR A 68 11.05 25.11 -1.28
N LEU A 69 12.04 25.79 -1.86
CA LEU A 69 12.75 25.35 -3.08
C LEU A 69 14.11 24.72 -2.76
N SER A 70 14.42 24.51 -1.47
CA SER A 70 15.58 23.72 -1.04
C SER A 70 15.55 22.35 -1.68
N ASP A 71 16.70 21.90 -2.16
CA ASP A 71 16.97 20.54 -2.62
C ASP A 71 17.62 19.69 -1.51
N GLY A 72 17.59 20.16 -0.27
CA GLY A 72 18.10 19.47 0.90
C GLY A 72 19.61 19.55 1.12
N HIS A 73 20.41 20.05 0.18
CA HIS A 73 21.87 20.22 0.39
C HIS A 73 22.19 21.32 1.41
N ASP A 74 21.31 22.32 1.53
CA ASP A 74 21.40 23.41 2.52
C ASP A 74 21.02 22.97 3.94
N ILE A 75 20.46 21.78 4.11
CA ILE A 75 19.98 21.29 5.41
C ILE A 75 21.07 20.44 6.06
N PRO A 76 21.61 20.86 7.22
CA PRO A 76 22.67 20.12 7.89
C PRO A 76 22.14 18.79 8.41
N THR A 77 22.97 17.75 8.28
CA THR A 77 22.73 16.46 8.89
C THR A 77 22.76 16.58 10.43
N ARG A 78 21.80 15.94 11.09
CA ARG A 78 21.59 15.98 12.55
C ARG A 78 21.58 14.56 13.09
N GLN A 79 22.23 14.34 14.23
CA GLN A 79 22.28 13.02 14.86
C GLN A 79 20.87 12.53 15.22
N PRO A 80 20.37 11.43 14.60
CA PRO A 80 19.13 10.78 15.05
C PRO A 80 19.35 10.08 16.40
N SER A 81 18.27 9.85 17.15
CA SER A 81 18.36 9.00 18.34
C SER A 81 18.72 7.57 17.93
N LEU A 82 19.63 6.93 18.67
CA LEU A 82 19.96 5.51 18.49
C LEU A 82 19.23 4.61 19.50
N ALA A 83 18.46 5.19 20.42
CA ALA A 83 17.76 4.43 21.45
C ALA A 83 16.47 3.83 20.87
N PRO A 84 16.28 2.49 20.91
CA PRO A 84 15.06 1.87 20.41
C PRO A 84 13.78 2.41 21.07
N SER A 85 13.85 2.76 22.36
CA SER A 85 12.73 3.33 23.14
C SER A 85 12.18 4.64 22.58
N ASP A 86 13.01 5.41 21.87
CA ASP A 86 12.58 6.69 21.31
C ASP A 86 11.74 6.46 20.05
N TRP A 87 12.06 5.41 19.28
CA TRP A 87 11.39 5.09 18.03
C TRP A 87 10.14 4.23 18.21
N PHE A 88 10.18 3.28 19.15
CA PHE A 88 9.09 2.33 19.37
C PHE A 88 7.96 2.94 20.16
N LEU A 89 6.74 2.44 19.93
CA LEU A 89 5.59 2.78 20.77
C LEU A 89 5.85 2.32 22.19
N THR A 90 5.64 3.21 23.15
CA THR A 90 5.54 2.88 24.58
C THR A 90 4.30 2.03 24.84
N THR A 91 4.19 1.45 26.04
CA THR A 91 2.99 0.70 26.44
C THR A 91 1.73 1.56 26.41
N ASP A 92 1.82 2.84 26.76
CA ASP A 92 0.69 3.77 26.72
C ASP A 92 0.30 4.12 25.27
N GLU A 93 1.27 4.41 24.41
CA GLU A 93 1.01 4.65 22.98
C GLU A 93 0.42 3.41 22.29
N MET A 94 0.90 2.21 22.62
CA MET A 94 0.34 0.94 22.13
C MET A 94 -1.11 0.75 22.61
N THR A 95 -1.39 1.11 23.86
CA THR A 95 -2.74 1.06 24.44
C THR A 95 -3.66 2.07 23.75
N ASN A 96 -3.18 3.27 23.45
CA ASN A 96 -3.93 4.29 22.70
C ASN A 96 -4.23 3.84 21.26
N ALA A 97 -3.26 3.21 20.57
CA ALA A 97 -3.46 2.59 19.25
C ALA A 97 -4.46 1.42 19.27
N ARG A 98 -4.91 0.99 20.45
CA ARG A 98 -5.93 -0.04 20.70
C ARG A 98 -7.16 0.57 21.39
N MET A 99 -7.38 1.87 21.17
CA MET A 99 -8.46 2.68 21.72
C MET A 99 -8.50 2.75 23.26
N GLY A 100 -7.45 2.31 23.96
CA GLY A 100 -7.38 2.18 25.43
C GLY A 100 -7.40 0.74 25.95
N VAL A 101 -7.34 -0.29 25.08
CA VAL A 101 -7.22 -1.70 25.50
C VAL A 101 -5.73 -2.08 25.58
N PRO A 102 -5.21 -2.43 26.77
CA PRO A 102 -3.83 -2.89 26.89
C PRO A 102 -3.52 -4.09 25.99
N ARG A 103 -2.28 -4.18 25.51
CA ARG A 103 -1.78 -5.35 24.76
C ARG A 103 -1.09 -6.30 25.71
N THR A 104 -1.66 -7.48 25.92
CA THR A 104 -1.18 -8.46 26.91
C THR A 104 -0.68 -9.76 26.28
N ASP A 105 -0.96 -9.97 24.99
CA ASP A 105 -0.61 -11.18 24.25
C ASP A 105 0.81 -11.16 23.67
N LEU A 106 1.40 -9.96 23.52
CA LEU A 106 2.74 -9.74 22.97
C LEU A 106 3.51 -8.74 23.82
N THR A 107 4.83 -8.83 23.82
CA THR A 107 5.66 -7.82 24.47
C THR A 107 5.55 -6.46 23.76
N THR A 108 5.86 -5.36 24.46
CA THR A 108 5.89 -4.01 23.83
C THR A 108 7.03 -3.92 22.82
N PHE A 109 8.22 -4.39 23.18
CA PHE A 109 9.33 -4.66 22.29
C PHE A 109 10.31 -5.60 23.01
N SER A 110 11.24 -6.20 22.26
CA SER A 110 12.32 -7.01 22.82
C SER A 110 13.67 -6.61 22.25
N THR A 111 14.74 -6.86 23.01
CA THR A 111 16.13 -6.73 22.58
C THR A 111 16.76 -8.11 22.38
N ASN A 112 18.05 -8.16 22.02
CA ASN A 112 18.79 -9.39 21.80
C ASN A 112 18.17 -10.25 20.68
N ASN A 113 17.77 -9.59 19.58
CA ASN A 113 17.29 -10.24 18.36
C ASN A 113 18.36 -10.20 17.26
N ALA A 114 18.44 -11.27 16.48
CA ALA A 114 19.20 -11.32 15.24
C ALA A 114 18.22 -11.17 14.08
N VAL A 115 18.34 -10.06 13.35
CA VAL A 115 17.47 -9.72 12.22
C VAL A 115 18.31 -9.72 10.95
N HIS A 116 17.82 -10.41 9.93
CA HIS A 116 18.35 -10.34 8.58
C HIS A 116 17.22 -9.92 7.64
N VAL A 117 17.41 -8.83 6.89
CA VAL A 117 16.41 -8.30 5.95
C VAL A 117 16.83 -8.67 4.54
N PHE A 118 15.99 -9.43 3.85
CA PHE A 118 16.18 -9.80 2.46
C PHE A 118 15.65 -8.68 1.57
N ALA A 119 16.57 -7.96 0.91
CA ALA A 119 16.22 -6.93 -0.07
C ALA A 119 15.67 -7.53 -1.38
N ALA A 120 15.93 -8.82 -1.64
CA ALA A 120 15.41 -9.56 -2.78
C ALA A 120 14.78 -10.89 -2.37
N THR A 121 13.72 -11.28 -3.08
CA THR A 121 12.87 -12.39 -2.65
C THR A 121 13.49 -13.76 -2.88
N ASN A 122 14.36 -13.95 -3.88
CA ASN A 122 15.09 -15.21 -4.08
C ASN A 122 15.94 -15.60 -2.86
N GLU A 123 16.53 -14.61 -2.18
CA GLU A 123 17.33 -14.83 -0.96
C GLU A 123 16.43 -15.27 0.20
N TYR A 124 15.25 -14.65 0.33
CA TYR A 124 14.21 -15.10 1.26
C TYR A 124 13.78 -16.55 0.99
N PHE A 125 13.41 -16.89 -0.26
CA PHE A 125 12.94 -18.23 -0.62
C PHE A 125 13.99 -19.32 -0.33
N ARG A 126 15.27 -19.01 -0.57
CA ARG A 126 16.37 -19.91 -0.20
C ARG A 126 16.51 -20.07 1.31
N ALA A 127 16.51 -18.97 2.04
CA ALA A 127 16.67 -19.01 3.50
C ALA A 127 15.53 -19.76 4.19
N ILE A 128 14.27 -19.52 3.80
CA ILE A 128 13.13 -20.24 4.38
C ILE A 128 13.12 -21.72 3.99
N TYR A 129 13.55 -22.05 2.76
CA TYR A 129 13.74 -23.44 2.37
C TYR A 129 14.78 -24.14 3.26
N ASP A 130 15.95 -23.51 3.50
CA ASP A 130 17.01 -24.11 4.31
C ASP A 130 16.51 -24.39 5.74
N ASP A 131 15.80 -23.45 6.37
CA ASP A 131 15.24 -23.65 7.71
C ASP A 131 14.13 -24.73 7.70
N LEU A 132 13.22 -24.74 6.71
CA LEU A 132 12.19 -25.78 6.57
C LEU A 132 12.77 -27.18 6.32
N ALA A 133 13.79 -27.28 5.47
CA ALA A 133 14.48 -28.53 5.15
C ALA A 133 15.25 -29.08 6.36
N SER A 134 15.66 -28.21 7.29
CA SER A 134 16.39 -28.59 8.51
C SER A 134 15.51 -29.08 9.66
N THR A 135 14.18 -28.99 9.52
CA THR A 135 13.22 -29.42 10.54
C THR A 135 13.36 -30.90 10.90
N LYS A 136 13.09 -31.22 12.17
CA LYS A 136 13.17 -32.56 12.76
C LYS A 136 11.83 -32.97 13.36
N ALA A 137 11.78 -34.20 13.84
CA ALA A 137 10.62 -34.72 14.56
C ALA A 137 10.23 -33.80 15.73
N ASN A 138 8.94 -33.50 15.84
CA ASN A 138 8.31 -32.61 16.82
C ASN A 138 8.61 -31.10 16.67
N ASP A 139 9.37 -30.66 15.65
CA ASP A 139 9.39 -29.25 15.29
C ASP A 139 8.00 -28.81 14.81
N SER A 140 7.63 -27.55 15.05
CA SER A 140 6.33 -26.99 14.67
C SER A 140 6.50 -25.81 13.71
N VAL A 141 5.80 -25.86 12.58
CA VAL A 141 5.75 -24.77 11.59
C VAL A 141 4.40 -24.08 11.67
N PHE A 142 4.39 -22.77 11.83
CA PHE A 142 3.18 -21.94 11.85
C PHE A 142 3.23 -20.98 10.67
N PHE A 143 2.18 -20.93 9.86
CA PHE A 143 2.16 -20.15 8.63
C PHE A 143 0.85 -19.41 8.47
N ASN A 144 0.92 -18.14 8.10
CA ASN A 144 -0.22 -17.39 7.60
C ASN A 144 0.19 -16.58 6.38
N GLY A 145 -0.75 -16.44 5.45
CA GLY A 145 -0.56 -15.73 4.20
C GLY A 145 -1.88 -15.23 3.63
N TRP A 146 -1.76 -14.30 2.68
CA TRP A 146 -2.87 -13.90 1.84
C TRP A 146 -3.12 -14.91 0.72
N SER A 147 -2.05 -15.58 0.26
CA SER A 147 -2.11 -16.63 -0.75
C SER A 147 -1.04 -17.70 -0.54
N LEU A 148 -1.26 -18.86 -1.16
CA LEU A 148 -0.36 -20.00 -1.20
C LEU A 148 -0.59 -20.81 -2.48
N ALA A 149 0.47 -21.04 -3.26
CA ALA A 149 0.44 -21.92 -4.42
C ALA A 149 1.59 -22.92 -4.38
N ASN A 150 1.50 -23.97 -5.21
CA ASN A 150 2.57 -24.96 -5.33
C ASN A 150 3.74 -24.46 -6.19
N VAL A 151 4.48 -23.46 -5.69
CA VAL A 151 5.64 -22.86 -6.37
C VAL A 151 6.96 -23.49 -5.90
N PRO A 152 8.01 -23.48 -6.75
CA PRO A 152 9.35 -23.88 -6.34
C PRO A 152 9.99 -22.84 -5.40
N TYR A 153 10.66 -23.31 -4.36
CA TYR A 153 11.53 -22.47 -3.52
C TYR A 153 12.85 -22.12 -4.21
N LEU A 154 13.40 -23.06 -4.99
CA LEU A 154 14.72 -22.94 -5.62
C LEU A 154 14.65 -23.10 -7.16
N PRO A 155 13.86 -22.30 -7.89
CA PRO A 155 13.66 -22.46 -9.34
C PRO A 155 14.94 -22.31 -10.18
N ASP A 156 15.96 -21.63 -9.66
CA ASP A 156 17.27 -21.46 -10.30
C ASP A 156 18.23 -22.64 -10.08
N VAL A 157 17.88 -23.55 -9.16
CA VAL A 157 18.71 -24.72 -8.80
C VAL A 157 17.98 -26.02 -9.10
N ASP A 158 16.78 -26.18 -8.54
CA ASP A 158 15.92 -27.35 -8.72
C ASP A 158 14.43 -26.93 -8.66
N PRO A 159 13.74 -26.81 -9.81
CA PRO A 159 12.33 -26.40 -9.85
C PRO A 159 11.37 -27.48 -9.32
N THR A 160 11.85 -28.67 -8.94
CA THR A 160 11.02 -29.72 -8.33
C THR A 160 10.87 -29.56 -6.82
N VAL A 161 11.71 -28.71 -6.19
CA VAL A 161 11.64 -28.36 -4.77
C VAL A 161 10.51 -27.33 -4.54
N THR A 162 9.27 -27.82 -4.53
CA THR A 162 8.04 -27.04 -4.45
C THR A 162 7.48 -26.98 -3.03
N VAL A 163 6.53 -26.07 -2.79
CA VAL A 163 5.76 -26.03 -1.53
C VAL A 163 5.20 -27.41 -1.16
N LYS A 164 4.55 -28.12 -2.10
CA LYS A 164 3.99 -29.45 -1.81
C LYS A 164 5.08 -30.48 -1.48
N SER A 165 6.23 -30.48 -2.17
CA SER A 165 7.29 -31.45 -1.84
C SER A 165 7.93 -31.14 -0.48
N VAL A 166 8.31 -29.89 -0.23
CA VAL A 166 8.94 -29.47 1.04
C VAL A 166 8.03 -29.75 2.23
N TRP A 167 6.75 -29.39 2.14
CA TRP A 167 5.81 -29.59 3.24
C TRP A 167 5.39 -31.06 3.41
N GLY A 168 5.39 -31.84 2.33
CA GLY A 168 5.27 -33.30 2.40
C GLY A 168 6.42 -33.92 3.19
N ASP A 169 7.65 -33.44 2.95
CA ASP A 169 8.83 -33.91 3.66
C ASP A 169 8.84 -33.52 5.15
N LEU A 170 8.28 -32.35 5.51
CA LEU A 170 8.07 -31.97 6.92
C LEU A 170 7.29 -33.06 7.67
N LEU A 171 6.18 -33.52 7.09
CA LEU A 171 5.35 -34.57 7.68
C LEU A 171 6.08 -35.92 7.72
N ALA A 172 6.83 -36.25 6.67
CA ALA A 172 7.63 -37.48 6.63
C ALA A 172 8.69 -37.50 7.75
N ARG A 173 9.21 -36.33 8.13
CA ARG A 173 10.13 -36.15 9.27
C ARG A 173 9.43 -36.05 10.63
N GLN A 174 8.11 -36.21 10.69
CA GLN A 174 7.30 -36.07 11.90
C GLN A 174 7.31 -34.66 12.52
N ALA A 175 7.53 -33.62 11.70
CA ALA A 175 7.24 -32.25 12.11
C ALA A 175 5.72 -31.97 12.03
N HIS A 176 5.26 -30.98 12.79
CA HIS A 176 3.87 -30.51 12.78
C HIS A 176 3.76 -29.19 12.03
N PHE A 177 2.60 -28.92 11.42
CA PHE A 177 2.34 -27.61 10.81
C PHE A 177 0.94 -27.07 11.11
N ARG A 178 0.80 -25.77 11.29
CA ARG A 178 -0.49 -25.08 11.39
C ARG A 178 -0.53 -23.92 10.42
N GLY A 179 -1.39 -24.02 9.41
CA GLY A 179 -1.60 -23.00 8.39
C GLY A 179 -2.91 -22.25 8.60
N LEU A 180 -2.86 -20.92 8.62
CA LEU A 180 -4.02 -20.04 8.66
C LEU A 180 -3.99 -19.13 7.43
N LEU A 181 -4.69 -19.53 6.38
CA LEU A 181 -4.67 -18.85 5.08
C LEU A 181 -5.93 -18.03 4.89
N PHE A 182 -5.81 -16.82 4.37
CA PHE A 182 -6.98 -16.04 3.97
C PHE A 182 -7.85 -16.83 2.97
N GLU A 183 -9.17 -16.81 3.17
CA GLU A 183 -10.14 -17.31 2.19
C GLU A 183 -10.20 -16.36 0.99
N ASN A 184 -9.13 -16.36 0.20
CA ASN A 184 -8.97 -15.46 -0.92
C ASN A 184 -9.88 -15.85 -2.08
N LEU A 185 -10.91 -15.03 -2.33
CA LEU A 185 -11.85 -15.24 -3.43
C LEU A 185 -11.23 -14.96 -4.81
N GLU A 186 -10.18 -14.13 -4.88
CA GLU A 186 -9.48 -13.82 -6.15
C GLU A 186 -8.70 -15.03 -6.67
N GLU A 187 -8.11 -15.79 -5.75
CA GLU A 187 -7.26 -16.95 -6.08
C GLU A 187 -7.89 -18.27 -5.61
N ALA A 188 -9.22 -18.31 -5.53
CA ALA A 188 -9.97 -19.36 -4.87
C ALA A 188 -9.60 -20.77 -5.36
N SER A 189 -9.39 -20.96 -6.67
CA SER A 189 -9.00 -22.26 -7.23
C SER A 189 -7.63 -22.73 -6.75
N SER A 190 -6.63 -21.84 -6.68
CA SER A 190 -5.31 -22.14 -6.14
C SER A 190 -5.40 -22.46 -4.64
N MET A 191 -6.20 -21.66 -3.91
CA MET A 191 -6.37 -21.84 -2.46
C MET A 191 -7.05 -23.17 -2.15
N ALA A 192 -8.08 -23.55 -2.91
CA ALA A 192 -8.77 -24.82 -2.74
C ALA A 192 -7.88 -26.02 -3.07
N ASP A 193 -7.01 -25.93 -4.08
CA ASP A 193 -6.03 -26.99 -4.39
C ASP A 193 -5.07 -27.21 -3.20
N MET A 194 -4.48 -26.15 -2.66
CA MET A 194 -3.59 -26.26 -1.51
C MET A 194 -4.33 -26.75 -0.25
N PHE A 195 -5.52 -26.20 0.04
CA PHE A 195 -6.36 -26.63 1.17
C PHE A 195 -6.73 -28.12 1.08
N ASN A 196 -7.15 -28.58 -0.11
CA ASN A 196 -7.51 -29.97 -0.33
C ASN A 196 -6.29 -30.89 -0.24
N TRP A 197 -5.16 -30.47 -0.80
CA TRP A 197 -3.92 -31.22 -0.75
C TRP A 197 -3.44 -31.39 0.69
N PHE A 198 -3.25 -30.30 1.44
CA PHE A 198 -2.78 -30.36 2.82
C PHE A 198 -3.64 -31.28 3.67
N ASN A 199 -4.95 -31.03 3.71
CA ASN A 199 -5.86 -31.75 4.58
C ASN A 199 -6.21 -33.16 4.09
N GLY A 200 -5.82 -33.52 2.86
CA GLY A 200 -5.95 -34.87 2.29
C GLY A 200 -4.75 -35.78 2.52
N LEU A 201 -3.65 -35.28 3.11
CA LEU A 201 -2.43 -36.08 3.31
C LEU A 201 -2.67 -37.23 4.31
N PRO A 202 -2.39 -38.50 3.95
CA PRO A 202 -2.63 -39.66 4.82
C PRO A 202 -1.90 -39.56 6.18
N ALA A 203 -0.69 -38.98 6.17
CA ALA A 203 0.15 -38.78 7.35
C ALA A 203 -0.46 -37.86 8.42
N LEU A 204 -1.53 -37.11 8.10
CA LEU A 204 -2.27 -36.33 9.10
C LEU A 204 -3.02 -37.20 10.11
N THR A 205 -3.40 -38.42 9.74
CA THR A 205 -4.06 -39.35 10.67
C THR A 205 -3.13 -39.78 11.81
N SER A 206 -1.81 -39.75 11.58
CA SER A 206 -0.75 -40.01 12.58
C SER A 206 -0.09 -38.75 13.13
N SER A 207 -0.52 -37.55 12.71
CA SER A 207 0.00 -36.25 13.17
C SER A 207 -1.15 -35.30 13.52
N PRO A 208 -1.84 -35.53 14.66
CA PRO A 208 -2.99 -34.71 15.07
C PRO A 208 -2.64 -33.24 15.33
N GLY A 209 -1.35 -32.89 15.41
CA GLY A 209 -0.86 -31.53 15.53
C GLY A 209 -0.86 -30.71 14.24
N SER A 210 -1.17 -31.32 13.07
CA SER A 210 -1.09 -30.66 11.77
C SER A 210 -2.46 -30.30 11.19
N GLN A 211 -2.67 -29.02 10.82
CA GLN A 211 -3.93 -28.51 10.26
C GLN A 211 -3.71 -27.35 9.30
N PHE A 212 -4.51 -27.31 8.22
CA PHE A 212 -4.57 -26.16 7.33
C PHE A 212 -5.99 -25.58 7.30
N VAL A 213 -6.14 -24.31 7.67
CA VAL A 213 -7.43 -23.66 7.90
C VAL A 213 -7.55 -22.45 6.97
N LEU A 214 -8.67 -22.38 6.25
CA LEU A 214 -9.10 -21.18 5.54
C LEU A 214 -9.76 -20.22 6.55
N ASP A 215 -9.40 -18.94 6.47
CA ASP A 215 -9.80 -17.90 7.40
C ASP A 215 -10.57 -16.80 6.68
N ASP A 216 -11.86 -16.70 7.00
CA ASP A 216 -12.85 -15.79 6.43
C ASP A 216 -13.19 -14.63 7.37
N ARG A 217 -12.44 -14.47 8.46
CA ARG A 217 -12.74 -13.52 9.55
C ARG A 217 -12.36 -12.07 9.20
N VAL A 218 -13.01 -11.53 8.17
CA VAL A 218 -12.83 -10.17 7.64
C VAL A 218 -14.10 -9.32 7.79
N MET A 219 -13.94 -8.00 7.77
CA MET A 219 -15.03 -7.02 7.96
C MET A 219 -16.08 -7.02 6.85
N ALA A 220 -15.64 -7.23 5.60
CA ALA A 220 -16.49 -7.16 4.41
C ALA A 220 -15.87 -8.00 3.29
N ILE A 221 -16.62 -8.18 2.19
CA ILE A 221 -16.15 -8.93 1.01
C ILE A 221 -14.90 -8.30 0.37
N SER A 222 -14.65 -7.01 0.61
CA SER A 222 -13.48 -6.26 0.17
C SER A 222 -12.31 -6.31 1.16
N GLY A 223 -12.51 -6.81 2.39
CA GLY A 223 -11.46 -6.94 3.40
C GLY A 223 -10.55 -8.14 3.14
N ALA A 224 -9.34 -8.12 3.71
CA ALA A 224 -8.43 -9.26 3.64
C ALA A 224 -7.69 -9.53 4.94
N LEU A 225 -7.25 -10.78 5.10
CA LEU A 225 -6.27 -11.18 6.09
C LEU A 225 -4.91 -11.22 5.39
N HIS A 226 -4.13 -10.17 5.57
CA HIS A 226 -3.04 -9.85 4.65
C HIS A 226 -1.64 -10.03 5.27
N GLN A 227 -1.57 -10.49 6.51
CA GLN A 227 -0.32 -10.90 7.19
C GLN A 227 0.38 -12.05 6.46
N LYS A 228 1.67 -11.88 6.14
CA LYS A 228 2.55 -12.97 5.69
C LYS A 228 3.62 -13.23 6.73
N SER A 229 3.55 -14.41 7.36
CA SER A 229 4.58 -14.83 8.30
C SER A 229 4.68 -16.35 8.41
N THR A 230 5.90 -16.83 8.64
CA THR A 230 6.19 -18.23 8.96
C THR A 230 7.02 -18.29 10.23
N VAL A 231 6.67 -19.16 11.19
CA VAL A 231 7.49 -19.43 12.37
C VAL A 231 7.83 -20.90 12.42
N ILE A 232 9.11 -21.23 12.58
CA ILE A 232 9.58 -22.59 12.82
C ILE A 232 10.07 -22.65 14.26
N GLN A 233 9.37 -23.42 15.09
CA GLN A 233 9.64 -23.57 16.52
C GLN A 233 10.13 -24.98 16.83
N LYS A 234 11.23 -25.07 17.56
CA LYS A 234 11.79 -26.30 18.10
C LYS A 234 11.14 -26.66 19.44
N PRO A 235 11.21 -27.94 19.88
CA PRO A 235 10.68 -28.37 21.17
C PRO A 235 11.28 -27.69 22.40
N ASP A 236 12.54 -27.22 22.31
CA ASP A 236 13.20 -26.41 23.35
C ASP A 236 12.72 -24.95 23.37
N GLY A 237 11.77 -24.61 22.48
CA GLY A 237 11.16 -23.31 22.30
C GLY A 237 11.97 -22.37 21.39
N GLY A 238 13.15 -22.77 20.91
CA GLY A 238 13.94 -21.98 19.96
C GLY A 238 13.16 -21.76 18.68
N ALA A 239 13.07 -20.50 18.22
CA ALA A 239 12.28 -20.16 17.05
C ALA A 239 13.03 -19.28 16.06
N VAL A 240 12.73 -19.49 14.78
CA VAL A 240 13.02 -18.55 13.69
C VAL A 240 11.71 -18.14 13.05
N ALA A 241 11.55 -16.84 12.82
CA ALA A 241 10.37 -16.27 12.22
C ALA A 241 10.72 -15.53 10.93
N TYR A 242 9.78 -15.54 10.00
CA TYR A 242 9.81 -14.79 8.75
C TYR A 242 8.59 -13.86 8.73
N ILE A 243 8.81 -12.60 8.36
CA ILE A 243 7.77 -11.57 8.27
C ILE A 243 8.07 -10.58 7.14
N GLY A 244 7.06 -10.17 6.36
CA GLY A 244 7.24 -9.19 5.29
C GLY A 244 6.10 -9.16 4.27
N GLY A 245 6.43 -8.77 3.03
CA GLY A 245 5.47 -8.66 1.92
C GLY A 245 5.27 -9.95 1.12
N VAL A 246 6.19 -10.91 1.23
CA VAL A 246 6.26 -12.09 0.34
C VAL A 246 5.37 -13.25 0.80
N ASP A 247 4.40 -13.65 -0.02
CA ASP A 247 3.64 -14.91 0.08
C ASP A 247 4.39 -16.08 -0.60
N HIS A 248 4.07 -17.33 -0.23
CA HIS A 248 4.55 -18.53 -0.94
C HIS A 248 3.71 -18.78 -2.20
N ASP A 249 3.81 -17.90 -3.18
CA ASP A 249 2.89 -17.87 -4.32
C ASP A 249 3.58 -17.46 -5.63
N LEU A 250 2.84 -17.53 -6.74
CA LEU A 250 3.25 -17.14 -8.08
C LEU A 250 3.75 -15.69 -8.12
N ASP A 251 4.58 -15.37 -9.10
CA ASP A 251 5.26 -14.07 -9.27
C ASP A 251 6.23 -13.64 -8.16
N ARG A 252 6.20 -14.21 -6.95
CA ARG A 252 6.96 -13.65 -5.81
C ARG A 252 8.46 -13.87 -5.89
N TRP A 253 8.94 -14.97 -6.49
CA TRP A 253 10.38 -15.27 -6.59
C TRP A 253 11.05 -14.44 -7.69
N ASP A 254 11.99 -13.55 -7.33
CA ASP A 254 12.80 -12.78 -8.27
C ASP A 254 14.17 -12.44 -7.66
N THR A 255 15.10 -12.00 -8.50
CA THR A 255 16.43 -11.55 -8.05
C THR A 255 16.49 -10.03 -7.95
N LYS A 256 17.44 -9.52 -7.17
CA LYS A 256 17.77 -8.08 -7.07
C LYS A 256 18.14 -7.38 -8.39
N PHE A 257 18.27 -8.14 -9.49
CA PHE A 257 18.54 -7.60 -10.81
C PHE A 257 17.30 -7.59 -11.71
N HIS A 258 16.16 -8.16 -11.31
CA HIS A 258 14.92 -8.23 -12.11
C HIS A 258 15.15 -8.64 -13.57
N ASN A 259 16.05 -9.59 -13.79
CA ASN A 259 16.42 -10.13 -15.11
C ASN A 259 16.17 -11.64 -15.21
N ALA A 260 15.38 -12.19 -14.28
CA ALA A 260 15.14 -13.63 -14.15
C ALA A 260 13.86 -14.12 -14.87
N SER A 261 13.33 -13.36 -15.83
CA SER A 261 12.10 -13.69 -16.55
C SER A 261 12.15 -15.07 -17.24
N GLY A 262 13.33 -15.48 -17.74
CA GLY A 262 13.55 -16.81 -18.31
C GLY A 262 13.33 -17.94 -17.29
N VAL A 263 13.93 -17.83 -16.10
CA VAL A 263 13.77 -18.80 -14.99
C VAL A 263 12.32 -18.81 -14.50
N ARG A 264 11.72 -17.62 -14.32
CA ARG A 264 10.32 -17.47 -13.89
C ARG A 264 9.33 -18.15 -14.86
N ASN A 265 9.59 -18.06 -16.16
CA ASN A 265 8.79 -18.73 -17.19
C ASN A 265 8.98 -20.24 -17.20
N ALA A 266 10.24 -20.70 -17.24
CA ALA A 266 10.56 -22.14 -17.30
C ALA A 266 10.02 -22.90 -16.09
N SER A 267 10.06 -22.26 -14.92
CA SER A 267 9.61 -22.82 -13.64
C SER A 267 8.14 -22.53 -13.31
N LYS A 268 7.39 -21.94 -14.26
CA LYS A 268 5.96 -21.61 -14.11
C LYS A 268 5.62 -20.73 -12.88
N ILE A 269 6.57 -19.88 -12.46
CA ILE A 269 6.35 -18.89 -11.41
C ILE A 269 5.62 -17.68 -11.98
N ARG A 270 5.91 -17.29 -13.23
CA ARG A 270 5.33 -16.09 -13.84
C ARG A 270 3.82 -16.26 -14.04
N GLN A 271 3.06 -15.36 -13.42
CA GLN A 271 1.62 -15.18 -13.65
C GLN A 271 1.39 -13.93 -14.50
N LYS A 272 1.78 -12.76 -14.00
CA LYS A 272 1.50 -11.47 -14.64
C LYS A 272 2.76 -10.65 -14.92
N TYR A 273 3.72 -10.67 -14.01
CA TYR A 273 4.86 -9.76 -14.05
C TYR A 273 6.18 -10.48 -14.34
N ASN A 274 7.06 -9.80 -15.09
CA ASN A 274 8.38 -10.34 -15.45
C ASN A 274 9.40 -10.16 -14.32
N GLY A 275 9.15 -9.24 -13.39
CA GLY A 275 9.93 -9.06 -12.17
C GLY A 275 9.06 -8.63 -11.00
N TRP A 276 9.60 -8.79 -9.79
CA TRP A 276 8.91 -8.57 -8.52
C TRP A 276 9.89 -7.99 -7.50
N VAL A 277 9.62 -6.76 -7.07
CA VAL A 277 10.37 -6.06 -6.02
C VAL A 277 9.59 -6.25 -4.71
N ASP A 278 10.20 -6.88 -3.72
CA ASP A 278 9.59 -7.09 -2.40
C ASP A 278 10.67 -7.34 -1.35
N VAL A 279 10.30 -7.21 -0.08
CA VAL A 279 11.20 -7.33 1.07
C VAL A 279 10.59 -8.26 2.12
N HIS A 280 11.46 -9.06 2.74
CA HIS A 280 11.09 -9.94 3.86
C HIS A 280 12.20 -9.93 4.92
N ALA A 281 11.90 -10.30 6.16
CA ALA A 281 12.89 -10.39 7.23
C ALA A 281 12.88 -11.78 7.88
N GLN A 282 14.05 -12.32 8.18
CA GLN A 282 14.25 -13.44 9.12
C GLN A 282 14.61 -12.86 10.49
N ILE A 283 13.95 -13.35 11.54
CA ILE A 283 14.14 -12.92 12.92
C ILE A 283 14.38 -14.14 13.80
N ARG A 284 15.46 -14.11 14.59
CA ARG A 284 15.78 -15.06 15.66
C ARG A 284 15.90 -14.30 16.97
N GLY A 285 15.45 -14.91 18.07
CA GLY A 285 15.41 -14.26 19.39
C GLY A 285 13.97 -14.03 19.88
N PRO A 286 13.79 -13.25 20.97
CA PRO A 286 12.48 -13.10 21.61
C PRO A 286 11.35 -12.61 20.68
N ALA A 287 11.64 -11.76 19.70
CA ALA A 287 10.64 -11.25 18.76
C ALA A 287 10.06 -12.33 17.84
N ALA A 288 10.75 -13.46 17.63
CA ALA A 288 10.17 -14.60 16.92
C ALA A 288 8.97 -15.19 17.69
N GLN A 289 8.98 -15.11 19.02
CA GLN A 289 7.85 -15.53 19.86
C GLN A 289 6.69 -14.54 19.77
N ASP A 290 6.95 -13.23 19.64
CA ASP A 290 5.87 -12.27 19.42
C ASP A 290 5.17 -12.51 18.07
N ILE A 291 5.92 -12.89 17.03
CA ILE A 291 5.32 -13.28 15.73
C ILE A 291 4.48 -14.56 15.88
N LEU A 292 4.95 -15.54 16.66
CA LEU A 292 4.17 -16.73 16.99
C LEU A 292 2.92 -16.39 17.82
N GLY A 293 3.04 -15.51 18.81
CA GLY A 293 1.93 -15.05 19.65
C GLY A 293 0.84 -14.36 18.83
N ASN A 294 1.21 -13.64 17.78
CA ASN A 294 0.27 -13.06 16.83
C ASN A 294 -0.52 -14.15 16.08
N PHE A 295 0.17 -15.19 15.58
CA PHE A 295 -0.47 -16.35 14.95
C PHE A 295 -1.41 -17.05 15.94
N GLN A 296 -0.93 -17.36 17.15
CA GLN A 296 -1.67 -18.05 18.19
C GLN A 296 -2.93 -17.29 18.61
N SER A 297 -2.85 -15.96 18.70
CA SER A 297 -3.99 -15.10 19.04
C SER A 297 -5.14 -15.26 18.04
N ARG A 298 -4.83 -15.24 16.74
CA ARG A 298 -5.83 -15.51 15.70
C ARG A 298 -6.29 -16.96 15.66
N TRP A 299 -5.37 -17.91 15.83
CA TRP A 299 -5.67 -19.34 15.79
C TRP A 299 -6.63 -19.77 16.92
N ASN A 300 -6.38 -19.25 18.13
CA ASN A 300 -7.14 -19.57 19.33
C ASN A 300 -8.37 -18.67 19.54
N ASP A 301 -8.71 -17.80 18.59
CA ASP A 301 -9.87 -16.92 18.76
C ASP A 301 -11.16 -17.75 18.90
N PRO A 302 -12.06 -17.42 19.84
CA PRO A 302 -13.32 -18.14 20.02
C PRO A 302 -14.24 -18.08 18.79
N ALA A 303 -14.13 -17.04 17.98
CA ALA A 303 -14.76 -16.98 16.67
C ALA A 303 -13.96 -17.87 15.71
N MET A 304 -14.45 -19.09 15.53
CA MET A 304 -13.85 -20.08 14.64
C MET A 304 -13.99 -19.65 13.18
N PRO A 305 -12.93 -19.82 12.36
CA PRO A 305 -13.02 -19.68 10.92
C PRO A 305 -14.07 -20.59 10.29
N SER A 306 -14.65 -20.14 9.17
CA SER A 306 -15.56 -20.93 8.36
C SER A 306 -15.15 -20.92 6.89
N ILE A 307 -15.78 -21.78 6.08
CA ILE A 307 -15.66 -21.70 4.61
C ILE A 307 -16.93 -21.05 4.06
N SER A 308 -16.81 -19.86 3.48
CA SER A 308 -17.96 -19.10 2.99
C SER A 308 -18.67 -19.78 1.82
N ALA A 309 -19.93 -19.40 1.60
CA ALA A 309 -20.70 -19.86 0.46
C ALA A 309 -20.10 -19.39 -0.88
N ALA A 310 -19.51 -18.19 -0.91
CA ALA A 310 -18.89 -17.63 -2.11
C ALA A 310 -17.68 -18.45 -2.55
N PHE A 311 -16.79 -18.82 -1.63
CA PHE A 311 -15.64 -19.64 -1.95
C PHE A 311 -16.03 -21.06 -2.36
N LYS A 312 -17.06 -21.65 -1.72
CA LYS A 312 -17.61 -22.94 -2.15
C LYS A 312 -18.09 -22.92 -3.59
N LEU A 313 -18.74 -21.84 -4.01
CA LEU A 313 -19.22 -21.65 -5.38
C LEU A 313 -18.05 -21.51 -6.37
N LEU A 314 -16.98 -20.79 -5.99
CA LEU A 314 -15.86 -20.49 -6.89
C LEU A 314 -14.88 -21.66 -7.06
N ALA A 315 -14.65 -22.46 -6.02
CA ALA A 315 -13.52 -23.40 -6.01
C ALA A 315 -13.81 -24.79 -5.44
N ALA A 316 -15.06 -25.09 -5.05
CA ALA A 316 -15.51 -26.41 -4.59
C ALA A 316 -14.52 -27.14 -3.64
N PRO A 317 -14.14 -26.52 -2.49
CA PRO A 317 -13.24 -27.16 -1.54
C PRO A 317 -13.89 -28.41 -0.94
N ASN A 318 -13.07 -29.40 -0.60
CA ASN A 318 -13.56 -30.60 0.07
C ASN A 318 -13.99 -30.25 1.50
N SER A 319 -15.31 -30.10 1.69
CA SER A 319 -15.88 -29.67 2.97
C SER A 319 -15.66 -30.69 4.10
N SER A 320 -15.37 -31.96 3.81
CA SER A 320 -15.00 -32.96 4.83
C SER A 320 -13.67 -32.64 5.53
N HIS A 321 -12.83 -31.80 4.91
CA HIS A 321 -11.56 -31.35 5.47
C HIS A 321 -11.71 -30.12 6.38
N ALA A 322 -12.87 -29.46 6.40
CA ALA A 322 -13.12 -28.23 7.16
C ALA A 322 -13.31 -28.54 8.67
N LYS A 323 -12.21 -28.85 9.35
CA LYS A 323 -12.19 -29.12 10.79
C LYS A 323 -11.91 -27.84 11.58
N ALA A 324 -12.51 -27.72 12.76
CA ALA A 324 -12.21 -26.64 13.68
C ALA A 324 -10.71 -26.64 14.06
N PRO A 325 -10.07 -25.45 14.13
CA PRO A 325 -8.71 -25.32 14.65
C PRO A 325 -8.59 -25.95 16.04
N GLN A 326 -7.60 -26.83 16.22
CA GLN A 326 -7.29 -27.39 17.55
C GLN A 326 -6.47 -26.36 18.33
N PRO A 327 -6.91 -25.93 19.52
CA PRO A 327 -6.23 -24.88 20.27
C PRO A 327 -4.76 -25.19 20.52
N ILE A 328 -3.92 -24.16 20.39
CA ILE A 328 -2.50 -24.22 20.71
C ILE A 328 -2.34 -23.69 22.13
N SER A 329 -1.68 -24.44 23.00
CA SER A 329 -1.33 -23.93 24.33
C SER A 329 -0.30 -22.81 24.18
N PHE A 330 -0.56 -21.66 24.80
CA PHE A 330 0.48 -20.65 24.98
C PHE A 330 1.59 -21.26 25.85
N SER A 331 2.85 -21.13 25.43
CA SER A 331 3.96 -21.55 26.28
C SER A 331 4.00 -20.61 27.50
N THR A 332 3.69 -21.14 28.69
CA THR A 332 3.77 -20.42 29.96
C THR A 332 5.16 -20.51 30.60
N ALA A 333 6.07 -21.29 30.01
CA ALA A 333 7.42 -21.41 30.52
C ALA A 333 8.14 -20.06 30.35
N PRO A 334 8.69 -19.44 31.42
CA PRO A 334 9.56 -18.29 31.27
C PRO A 334 10.70 -18.73 30.36
N TRP A 335 10.74 -18.13 29.17
CA TRP A 335 11.60 -18.62 28.12
C TRP A 335 13.05 -18.41 28.59
N ASN A 336 13.76 -19.50 28.86
CA ASN A 336 15.21 -19.46 28.89
C ASN A 336 15.61 -19.14 27.47
N ALA A 337 15.70 -17.85 27.18
CA ALA A 337 16.24 -17.43 25.92
C ALA A 337 17.58 -18.13 25.79
N THR A 338 17.70 -19.00 24.79
CA THR A 338 18.92 -18.89 24.01
C THR A 338 18.84 -17.48 23.45
N SER A 339 19.35 -16.53 24.25
CA SER A 339 19.57 -15.16 23.85
C SER A 339 20.21 -15.27 22.49
N SER A 340 19.56 -14.71 21.46
CA SER A 340 20.38 -14.45 20.30
C SER A 340 21.38 -13.40 20.79
N ASP A 341 22.67 -13.59 20.51
CA ASP A 341 23.67 -12.54 20.74
C ASP A 341 23.53 -11.41 19.69
N GLY A 342 22.35 -11.28 19.08
CA GLY A 342 22.02 -10.29 18.07
C GLY A 342 21.82 -8.91 18.66
N SER A 343 22.15 -7.89 17.87
CA SER A 343 22.22 -6.49 18.29
C SER A 343 20.94 -5.70 18.05
N HIS A 344 19.83 -6.35 17.70
CA HIS A 344 18.61 -5.66 17.25
C HIS A 344 17.55 -5.63 18.34
N ALA A 345 16.93 -4.46 18.48
CA ALA A 345 15.66 -4.31 19.17
C ALA A 345 14.53 -4.39 18.15
N VAL A 346 13.45 -5.09 18.49
CA VAL A 346 12.32 -5.33 17.59
C VAL A 346 11.01 -5.07 18.32
N GLN A 347 10.12 -4.31 17.68
CA GLN A 347 8.73 -4.13 18.10
C GLN A 347 7.80 -4.69 17.02
N ILE A 348 7.00 -5.69 17.36
CA ILE A 348 5.94 -6.20 16.49
C ILE A 348 4.72 -5.30 16.61
N VAL A 349 4.28 -4.75 15.48
CA VAL A 349 3.05 -3.96 15.33
C VAL A 349 2.11 -4.64 14.35
N ARG A 350 0.82 -4.38 14.46
CA ARG A 350 -0.22 -5.03 13.65
C ARG A 350 -1.43 -4.12 13.44
N THR A 351 -2.22 -4.46 12.44
CA THR A 351 -3.53 -3.83 12.19
C THR A 351 -4.62 -4.88 12.37
N TYR A 352 -5.69 -4.52 13.08
CA TYR A 352 -6.95 -5.25 13.10
C TYR A 352 -8.10 -4.24 13.14
N SER A 353 -9.07 -4.40 12.24
CA SER A 353 -10.27 -3.56 12.24
C SER A 353 -11.07 -3.70 13.55
N CYS A 354 -11.50 -2.57 14.09
CA CYS A 354 -12.47 -2.54 15.18
C CYS A 354 -13.87 -2.97 14.71
N THR A 355 -14.22 -2.68 13.45
CA THR A 355 -15.58 -2.87 12.93
C THR A 355 -15.89 -4.31 12.52
N TYR A 356 -14.91 -5.22 12.49
CA TYR A 356 -15.17 -6.65 12.30
C TYR A 356 -16.00 -7.26 13.45
N GLY A 357 -15.91 -6.72 14.67
CA GLY A 357 -16.66 -7.20 15.83
C GLY A 357 -16.21 -8.57 16.39
N GLY A 358 -15.22 -9.21 15.76
CA GLY A 358 -14.49 -10.37 16.28
C GLY A 358 -13.22 -10.00 17.06
N TYR A 359 -12.27 -10.94 17.14
CA TYR A 359 -10.97 -10.74 17.83
C TYR A 359 -11.08 -10.41 19.32
N LYS A 360 -12.13 -10.92 19.98
CA LYS A 360 -12.56 -10.49 21.32
C LYS A 360 -11.48 -10.66 22.39
N LEU A 361 -10.58 -11.62 22.23
CA LEU A 361 -9.55 -11.92 23.22
C LEU A 361 -8.30 -11.05 23.09
N PHE A 362 -7.96 -10.59 21.88
CA PHE A 362 -6.66 -9.96 21.63
C PHE A 362 -6.73 -8.59 20.95
N ALA A 363 -7.81 -8.25 20.24
CA ALA A 363 -8.04 -6.93 19.63
C ALA A 363 -9.53 -6.54 19.63
N PRO A 364 -10.23 -6.55 20.79
CA PRO A 364 -11.67 -6.33 20.86
C PRO A 364 -12.15 -4.94 20.42
N ARG A 365 -11.23 -3.97 20.32
CA ARG A 365 -11.50 -2.62 19.78
C ARG A 365 -10.58 -2.28 18.61
N GLY A 366 -10.11 -3.31 17.91
CA GLY A 366 -9.09 -3.20 16.88
C GLY A 366 -7.69 -2.88 17.44
N GLU A 367 -6.75 -2.76 16.52
CA GLU A 367 -5.38 -2.30 16.76
C GLU A 367 -4.91 -1.55 15.51
N THR A 368 -4.34 -0.36 15.67
CA THR A 368 -3.74 0.45 14.59
C THR A 368 -2.28 0.79 14.92
N SER A 369 -1.57 -0.13 15.57
CA SER A 369 -0.20 0.11 16.05
C SER A 369 0.80 0.31 14.92
N ILE A 370 0.53 -0.21 13.71
CA ILE A 370 1.31 0.10 12.50
C ILE A 370 1.20 1.59 12.15
N LEU A 371 -0.02 2.13 12.09
CA LEU A 371 -0.27 3.54 11.79
C LEU A 371 0.41 4.45 12.82
N ALA A 372 0.19 4.17 14.11
CA ALA A 372 0.79 4.94 15.20
C ALA A 372 2.34 4.93 15.14
N ALA A 373 2.94 3.76 14.90
CA ALA A 373 4.39 3.64 14.81
C ALA A 373 4.97 4.38 13.59
N ARG A 374 4.30 4.32 12.43
CA ARG A 374 4.71 5.07 11.24
C ARG A 374 4.64 6.58 11.47
N ILE A 375 3.56 7.08 12.07
CA ILE A 375 3.41 8.51 12.42
C ILE A 375 4.55 8.95 13.33
N LYS A 376 4.81 8.20 14.41
CA LYS A 376 5.88 8.49 15.37
C LYS A 376 7.25 8.52 14.68
N ALA A 377 7.58 7.51 13.89
CA ALA A 377 8.86 7.45 13.18
C ALA A 377 9.03 8.63 12.20
N ILE A 378 7.99 9.00 11.46
CA ILE A 378 8.01 10.17 10.55
C ILE A 378 8.25 11.46 11.34
N GLN A 379 7.54 11.66 12.45
CA GLN A 379 7.68 12.87 13.28
C GLN A 379 9.06 13.00 13.94
N LEU A 380 9.74 11.88 14.17
CA LEU A 380 11.09 11.85 14.74
C LEU A 380 12.20 12.08 13.71
N ALA A 381 11.90 11.97 12.41
CA ALA A 381 12.89 12.09 11.35
C ALA A 381 13.69 13.39 11.44
N LYS A 382 15.01 13.27 11.31
CA LYS A 382 15.97 14.37 11.40
C LYS A 382 16.61 14.71 10.06
N ASN A 383 16.76 13.74 9.17
CA ASN A 383 17.57 13.86 7.95
C ASN A 383 16.80 13.44 6.71
N PHE A 384 16.19 12.26 6.70
CA PHE A 384 15.51 11.77 5.51
C PHE A 384 14.53 10.62 5.79
N ILE A 385 13.68 10.36 4.80
CA ILE A 385 12.75 9.24 4.79
C ILE A 385 12.83 8.52 3.44
N TYR A 386 12.87 7.19 3.47
CA TYR A 386 12.72 6.33 2.29
C TYR A 386 11.51 5.40 2.46
N ILE A 387 10.65 5.35 1.44
CA ILE A 387 9.46 4.50 1.40
C ILE A 387 9.49 3.67 0.12
N GLU A 388 9.23 2.38 0.23
CA GLU A 388 8.94 1.51 -0.91
C GLU A 388 7.64 0.78 -0.61
N ASP A 389 6.59 1.09 -1.37
CA ASP A 389 5.24 0.59 -1.09
C ASP A 389 4.47 0.26 -2.38
N GLN A 390 3.72 -0.85 -2.35
CA GLN A 390 2.81 -1.26 -3.43
C GLN A 390 1.76 -0.18 -3.73
N TYR A 391 1.25 0.47 -2.68
CA TYR A 391 0.31 1.57 -2.80
C TYR A 391 0.82 2.73 -1.98
N PHE A 392 1.06 3.87 -2.61
CA PHE A 392 1.34 5.12 -1.91
C PHE A 392 0.14 6.07 -2.04
N ILE A 393 -0.94 5.82 -1.31
CA ILE A 393 -2.21 6.57 -1.45
C ILE A 393 -2.63 7.26 -0.17
N ASP A 394 -3.50 8.26 -0.30
CA ASP A 394 -3.83 9.16 0.79
C ASP A 394 -4.36 8.45 2.05
N VAL A 395 -3.56 8.54 3.11
CA VAL A 395 -3.88 8.24 4.50
C VAL A 395 -3.73 9.56 5.26
N PRO A 396 -4.82 10.27 5.61
CA PRO A 396 -4.76 11.64 6.10
C PRO A 396 -3.75 11.86 7.25
N ASP A 397 -3.70 10.93 8.21
CA ASP A 397 -2.78 10.99 9.35
C ASP A 397 -1.29 10.94 8.92
N LEU A 398 -0.96 10.09 7.95
CA LEU A 398 0.40 9.96 7.41
C LEU A 398 0.73 11.12 6.46
N THR A 399 -0.23 11.58 5.66
CA THR A 399 -0.11 12.76 4.80
C THR A 399 0.24 13.99 5.64
N ALA A 400 -0.47 14.20 6.74
CA ALA A 400 -0.21 15.29 7.67
C ALA A 400 1.19 15.19 8.30
N ALA A 401 1.60 13.99 8.74
CA ALA A 401 2.92 13.76 9.31
C ALA A 401 4.05 14.06 8.30
N LEU A 402 3.92 13.61 7.05
CA LEU A 402 4.90 13.88 5.98
C LEU A 402 5.00 15.37 5.67
N LEU A 403 3.86 16.04 5.48
CA LEU A 403 3.81 17.48 5.20
C LEU A 403 4.43 18.31 6.34
N ALA A 404 4.26 17.88 7.59
CA ALA A 404 4.83 18.56 8.75
C ALA A 404 6.35 18.39 8.86
N VAL A 405 6.90 17.21 8.52
CA VAL A 405 8.34 16.94 8.70
C VAL A 405 9.21 17.39 7.53
N LEU A 406 8.69 17.35 6.30
CA LEU A 406 9.42 17.68 5.06
C LEU A 406 10.15 19.03 5.02
N PRO A 407 9.64 20.13 5.63
CA PRO A 407 10.40 21.37 5.73
C PRO A 407 11.75 21.18 6.46
N THR A 408 11.83 20.24 7.40
CA THR A 408 12.93 20.10 8.35
C THR A 408 13.98 19.06 7.95
N ILE A 409 13.67 18.18 7.01
CA ILE A 409 14.55 17.10 6.54
C ILE A 409 15.10 17.40 5.15
N GLN A 410 16.14 16.68 4.75
CA GLN A 410 16.84 16.87 3.48
C GLN A 410 16.00 16.35 2.31
N ARG A 411 15.49 15.11 2.39
CA ARG A 411 14.83 14.43 1.26
C ARG A 411 13.79 13.41 1.72
N LEU A 412 12.79 13.21 0.86
CA LEU A 412 11.85 12.09 0.90
C LEU A 412 11.92 11.36 -0.44
N VAL A 413 12.34 10.09 -0.42
CA VAL A 413 12.39 9.22 -1.60
C VAL A 413 11.31 8.16 -1.48
N VAL A 414 10.46 8.05 -2.49
CA VAL A 414 9.36 7.08 -2.54
C VAL A 414 9.40 6.30 -3.84
N VAL A 415 9.30 4.97 -3.75
CA VAL A 415 9.18 4.08 -4.91
C VAL A 415 7.85 3.31 -4.79
N THR A 416 7.04 3.38 -5.85
CA THR A 416 5.72 2.72 -5.93
C THR A 416 5.57 2.08 -7.32
N CYS A 417 4.51 1.31 -7.57
CA CYS A 417 4.21 0.83 -8.92
C CYS A 417 3.10 1.61 -9.62
N GLU A 418 2.99 1.41 -10.93
CA GLU A 418 1.81 1.84 -11.69
C GLU A 418 0.59 0.97 -11.34
N ARG A 419 -0.60 1.56 -11.43
CA ARG A 419 -1.83 0.94 -10.95
C ARG A 419 -2.39 -0.08 -11.93
N SER A 420 -2.92 -1.17 -11.38
CA SER A 420 -3.75 -2.10 -12.14
C SER A 420 -5.09 -1.45 -12.54
N SER A 421 -5.73 -1.98 -13.58
CA SER A 421 -7.08 -1.58 -13.99
C SER A 421 -8.10 -1.64 -12.85
N MET A 422 -7.99 -2.65 -11.98
CA MET A 422 -8.81 -2.77 -10.78
C MET A 422 -8.59 -1.61 -9.80
N SER A 423 -7.32 -1.25 -9.55
CA SER A 423 -6.98 -0.13 -8.68
C SER A 423 -7.52 1.21 -9.22
N THR A 424 -7.53 1.37 -10.54
CA THR A 424 -8.16 2.53 -11.20
C THR A 424 -9.68 2.55 -11.01
N ALA A 425 -10.33 1.39 -11.11
CA ALA A 425 -11.79 1.26 -10.96
C ALA A 425 -12.30 1.58 -9.55
N VAL A 426 -11.46 1.42 -8.52
CA VAL A 426 -11.80 1.75 -7.13
C VAL A 426 -11.32 3.15 -6.70
N GLY A 427 -10.82 3.95 -7.64
CA GLY A 427 -10.46 5.34 -7.39
C GLY A 427 -9.06 5.56 -6.81
N TYR A 428 -8.20 4.54 -6.71
CA TYR A 428 -6.85 4.73 -6.16
C TYR A 428 -6.06 5.76 -6.97
N ALA A 429 -6.30 5.82 -8.30
CA ALA A 429 -5.87 6.91 -9.20
C ALA A 429 -5.89 8.28 -8.51
N LYS A 430 -7.08 8.65 -8.03
CA LYS A 430 -7.36 9.88 -7.30
C LYS A 430 -6.62 9.93 -5.95
N TYR A 431 -6.65 8.87 -5.16
CA TYR A 431 -6.03 8.88 -3.82
C TYR A 431 -4.49 8.98 -3.88
N LEU A 432 -3.84 8.59 -4.98
CA LEU A 432 -2.43 9.01 -5.22
C LEU A 432 -2.34 10.51 -5.29
N PHE A 433 -3.20 11.10 -6.11
CA PHE A 433 -3.11 12.48 -6.51
C PHE A 433 -3.35 13.34 -5.28
N ASP A 434 -4.34 13.00 -4.47
CA ASP A 434 -4.65 13.68 -3.20
C ASP A 434 -3.45 13.71 -2.24
N LEU A 435 -2.65 12.63 -2.16
CA LEU A 435 -1.42 12.57 -1.35
C LEU A 435 -0.22 13.26 -2.01
N VAL A 436 0.02 12.95 -3.28
CA VAL A 436 1.27 13.28 -3.99
C VAL A 436 1.27 14.71 -4.51
N ALA A 437 0.14 15.23 -5.00
CA ALA A 437 0.07 16.57 -5.57
C ALA A 437 0.48 17.66 -4.56
N PRO A 438 -0.01 17.66 -3.30
CA PRO A 438 0.46 18.60 -2.29
C PRO A 438 1.95 18.47 -1.97
N LEU A 439 2.49 17.25 -1.96
CA LEU A 439 3.92 17.02 -1.71
C LEU A 439 4.78 17.58 -2.85
N GLN A 440 4.38 17.35 -4.11
CA GLN A 440 5.07 17.87 -5.29
C GLN A 440 5.01 19.39 -5.40
N GLN A 441 3.87 19.99 -5.06
CA GLN A 441 3.71 21.44 -5.07
C GLN A 441 4.53 22.12 -3.98
N LYS A 442 4.48 21.59 -2.75
CA LYS A 442 5.09 22.23 -1.58
C LYS A 442 6.60 21.99 -1.49
N PHE A 443 7.08 20.86 -2.01
CA PHE A 443 8.47 20.40 -1.87
C PHE A 443 9.04 19.84 -3.20
N PRO A 444 8.98 20.60 -4.31
CA PRO A 444 9.28 20.09 -5.66
C PRO A 444 10.70 19.54 -5.82
N HIS A 445 11.65 20.05 -5.03
CA HIS A 445 13.04 19.59 -5.05
C HIS A 445 13.41 18.63 -3.92
N LYS A 446 12.57 18.42 -2.90
CA LYS A 446 12.88 17.45 -1.82
C LYS A 446 12.16 16.11 -1.96
N PHE A 447 10.96 16.13 -2.53
CA PHE A 447 10.15 14.94 -2.70
C PHE A 447 10.44 14.30 -4.05
N GLN A 448 10.96 13.07 -4.01
CA GLN A 448 11.25 12.28 -5.18
C GLN A 448 10.33 11.06 -5.19
N LEU A 449 9.45 10.98 -6.18
CA LEU A 449 8.58 9.83 -6.40
C LEU A 449 9.02 9.10 -7.66
N TYR A 450 9.15 7.79 -7.57
CA TYR A 450 9.49 6.92 -8.70
C TYR A 450 8.43 5.85 -8.91
N LYS A 451 8.24 5.46 -10.16
CA LYS A 451 7.50 4.25 -10.54
C LYS A 451 8.38 3.29 -11.32
N THR A 452 8.12 2.00 -11.19
CA THR A 452 8.76 0.97 -12.01
C THR A 452 8.19 0.88 -13.43
N THR A 453 8.87 0.18 -14.33
CA THR A 453 8.29 -0.27 -15.60
C THR A 453 7.07 -1.14 -15.36
N ALA A 454 6.11 -1.13 -16.30
CA ALA A 454 4.83 -1.80 -16.13
C ALA A 454 4.92 -3.34 -15.91
N ASP A 455 6.06 -3.96 -16.26
CA ASP A 455 6.28 -5.40 -16.14
C ASP A 455 7.10 -5.82 -14.90
N ILE A 456 7.62 -4.87 -14.12
CA ILE A 456 8.28 -5.10 -12.83
C ILE A 456 7.39 -4.51 -11.73
N TYR A 457 6.89 -5.37 -10.86
CA TYR A 457 5.90 -4.96 -9.85
C TYR A 457 6.56 -4.65 -8.50
N VAL A 458 6.23 -3.49 -7.92
CA VAL A 458 6.61 -3.17 -6.53
C VAL A 458 5.53 -3.70 -5.61
N HIS A 459 5.88 -4.68 -4.79
CA HIS A 459 5.02 -5.26 -3.78
C HIS A 459 5.53 -5.02 -2.35
N THR A 460 6.71 -4.43 -2.18
CA THR A 460 7.28 -4.07 -0.88
C THR A 460 6.33 -3.25 -0.01
N LYS A 461 6.50 -3.31 1.31
CA LYS A 461 5.91 -2.39 2.29
C LYS A 461 6.95 -2.00 3.35
N VAL A 462 7.79 -1.02 3.03
CA VAL A 462 8.91 -0.60 3.88
C VAL A 462 8.88 0.90 4.17
N LEU A 463 9.18 1.24 5.42
CA LEU A 463 9.52 2.59 5.86
C LEU A 463 10.91 2.57 6.50
N LEU A 464 11.82 3.40 6.00
CA LEU A 464 13.13 3.64 6.59
C LEU A 464 13.29 5.12 6.94
N VAL A 465 13.80 5.38 8.15
CA VAL A 465 14.05 6.75 8.65
C VAL A 465 15.47 6.87 9.17
N ASP A 466 16.20 7.87 8.66
CA ASP A 466 17.53 8.30 9.10
C ASP A 466 18.63 7.21 9.18
N ASP A 467 18.52 6.11 8.42
CA ASP A 467 19.39 4.94 8.55
C ASP A 467 19.43 4.39 10.00
N VAL A 468 18.35 4.56 10.77
CA VAL A 468 18.22 4.03 12.15
C VAL A 468 17.00 3.14 12.29
N PHE A 469 15.83 3.65 11.92
CA PHE A 469 14.57 2.93 12.04
C PHE A 469 14.21 2.25 10.72
N LEU A 470 13.88 0.97 10.78
CA LEU A 470 13.42 0.19 9.64
C LEU A 470 12.14 -0.58 10.02
N SER A 471 11.07 -0.38 9.26
CA SER A 471 9.83 -1.15 9.35
C SER A 471 9.70 -2.05 8.12
N VAL A 472 9.53 -3.35 8.33
CA VAL A 472 9.26 -4.36 7.28
C VAL A 472 7.98 -5.12 7.63
N GLY A 473 7.05 -5.26 6.70
CA GLY A 473 5.80 -5.97 6.98
C GLY A 473 4.89 -6.14 5.78
N SER A 474 3.60 -6.35 6.04
CA SER A 474 2.57 -6.60 5.03
C SER A 474 1.68 -5.38 4.72
N SER A 475 1.74 -4.33 5.53
CA SER A 475 0.81 -3.20 5.49
C SER A 475 1.13 -2.18 4.39
N ASN A 476 0.26 -2.06 3.40
CA ASN A 476 0.38 -1.04 2.35
C ASN A 476 0.19 0.38 2.89
N TRP A 477 0.65 1.39 2.16
CA TRP A 477 0.37 2.80 2.48
C TRP A 477 -1.01 3.21 1.92
N ASN A 478 -2.06 2.69 2.55
CA ASN A 478 -3.46 3.01 2.31
C ASN A 478 -4.27 2.93 3.62
N VAL A 479 -5.50 3.46 3.64
CA VAL A 479 -6.32 3.47 4.87
C VAL A 479 -6.66 2.03 5.29
N ARG A 480 -6.89 1.16 4.31
CA ARG A 480 -7.22 -0.25 4.49
C ARG A 480 -6.19 -1.00 5.33
N SER A 481 -4.91 -0.98 4.98
CA SER A 481 -3.84 -1.65 5.72
C SER A 481 -3.50 -0.92 7.03
N MET A 482 -3.78 0.37 7.14
CA MET A 482 -3.52 1.13 8.37
C MET A 482 -4.61 0.96 9.43
N THR A 483 -5.84 0.59 9.04
CA THR A 483 -7.00 0.61 9.95
C THR A 483 -7.92 -0.61 9.88
N SER A 484 -7.90 -1.39 8.79
CA SER A 484 -8.94 -2.38 8.48
C SER A 484 -8.41 -3.81 8.30
N ASP A 485 -7.63 -4.04 7.25
CA ASP A 485 -7.10 -5.37 6.92
C ASP A 485 -6.18 -5.88 8.03
N ALA A 486 -6.19 -7.19 8.25
CA ALA A 486 -5.27 -7.77 9.22
C ALA A 486 -3.85 -7.71 8.66
N GLU A 487 -2.98 -6.92 9.28
CA GLU A 487 -1.60 -6.68 8.85
C GLU A 487 -0.61 -6.90 10.00
N ILE A 488 0.67 -7.10 9.68
CA ILE A 488 1.74 -7.24 10.66
C ILE A 488 3.03 -6.61 10.12
N ALA A 489 3.81 -5.98 10.99
CA ALA A 489 5.14 -5.48 10.67
C ALA A 489 6.10 -5.60 11.86
N ALA A 490 7.39 -5.72 11.55
CA ALA A 490 8.47 -5.63 12.51
C ALA A 490 9.17 -4.27 12.36
N ASN A 491 9.12 -3.47 13.41
CA ASN A 491 9.93 -2.27 13.55
C ASN A 491 11.27 -2.67 14.17
N VAL A 492 12.37 -2.23 13.58
CA VAL A 492 13.72 -2.65 13.95
C VAL A 492 14.61 -1.43 14.18
N VAL A 493 15.35 -1.45 15.29
CA VAL A 493 16.44 -0.51 15.59
C VAL A 493 17.65 -1.32 16.04
N ASP A 494 18.77 -1.17 15.35
CA ASP A 494 20.05 -1.77 15.76
C ASP A 494 20.68 -0.90 16.85
N HIS A 495 20.96 -1.50 18.01
CA HIS A 495 21.57 -0.83 19.15
C HIS A 495 22.96 -1.37 19.50
N GLY A 496 23.46 -2.37 18.76
CA GLY A 496 24.76 -2.99 19.03
C GLY A 496 25.78 -2.86 17.89
N THR A 497 25.36 -2.60 16.65
CA THR A 497 26.30 -2.24 15.57
C THR A 497 25.97 -0.91 14.91
N ILE A 498 26.83 0.08 15.15
CA ILE A 498 26.70 1.43 14.60
C ILE A 498 27.81 1.72 13.58
N VAL A 499 27.53 2.59 12.62
CA VAL A 499 28.47 2.99 11.57
C VAL A 499 28.61 4.50 11.56
N GLN A 500 29.85 5.00 11.47
CA GLN A 500 30.12 6.42 11.23
C GLN A 500 29.71 6.78 9.80
N GLN A 501 28.86 7.79 9.66
CA GLN A 501 28.46 8.36 8.38
C GLN A 501 28.64 9.88 8.46
N GLU A 502 29.67 10.37 7.77
CA GLU A 502 30.08 11.77 7.83
C GLU A 502 30.29 12.24 9.29
N THR A 503 29.38 13.07 9.80
CA THR A 503 29.42 13.68 11.13
C THR A 503 28.51 12.99 12.15
N ILE A 504 27.73 11.98 11.74
CA ILE A 504 26.77 11.26 12.58
C ILE A 504 27.10 9.78 12.65
N VAL A 505 26.47 9.09 13.60
CA VAL A 505 26.44 7.63 13.72
C VAL A 505 25.03 7.11 13.47
N VAL A 506 24.93 5.99 12.75
CA VAL A 506 23.66 5.38 12.35
C VAL A 506 23.67 3.86 12.56
N ALA A 507 22.51 3.21 12.44
CA ALA A 507 22.38 1.76 12.57
C ALA A 507 22.96 1.04 11.36
N LYS A 508 23.79 0.02 11.58
CA LYS A 508 24.42 -0.75 10.49
C LYS A 508 23.37 -1.44 9.60
N LEU A 509 22.37 -2.08 10.20
CA LEU A 509 21.33 -2.81 9.46
C LEU A 509 20.55 -1.89 8.51
N ALA A 510 19.99 -0.79 9.03
CA ALA A 510 19.18 0.13 8.24
C ALA A 510 20.00 0.80 7.13
N ARG A 511 21.23 1.24 7.43
CA ARG A 511 22.15 1.79 6.43
C ARG A 511 22.47 0.80 5.32
N GLN A 512 22.79 -0.45 5.67
CA GLN A 512 23.10 -1.47 4.67
C GLN A 512 21.88 -1.77 3.80
N PHE A 513 20.70 -1.90 4.42
CA PHE A 513 19.45 -2.08 3.69
C PHE A 513 19.19 -0.93 2.69
N ARG A 514 19.39 0.33 3.09
CA ARG A 514 19.30 1.47 2.16
C ARG A 514 20.27 1.32 0.99
N ILE A 515 21.53 0.98 1.25
CA ILE A 515 22.55 0.80 0.21
C ILE A 515 22.14 -0.32 -0.76
N ASP A 516 21.63 -1.43 -0.25
CA ASP A 516 21.21 -2.57 -1.07
C ASP A 516 20.01 -2.21 -1.95
N LYS A 517 19.01 -1.52 -1.39
CA LYS A 517 17.84 -1.04 -2.15
C LYS A 517 18.20 0.03 -3.17
N PHE A 518 19.03 1.00 -2.82
CA PHE A 518 19.48 2.02 -3.77
C PHE A 518 20.35 1.40 -4.87
N GLY A 519 21.16 0.40 -4.51
CA GLY A 519 21.85 -0.48 -5.44
C GLY A 519 20.87 -1.15 -6.40
N GLU A 520 19.87 -1.85 -5.91
CA GLU A 520 18.83 -2.50 -6.72
C GLU A 520 18.16 -1.52 -7.69
N LEU A 521 17.72 -0.35 -7.22
CA LEU A 521 17.10 0.70 -8.05
C LEU A 521 18.00 1.18 -9.22
N THR A 522 19.31 1.05 -9.07
CA THR A 522 20.31 1.38 -10.10
C THR A 522 20.95 0.15 -10.76
N ARG A 523 20.37 -1.04 -10.55
CA ARG A 523 20.92 -2.34 -10.99
C ARG A 523 22.39 -2.53 -10.57
N PHE A 524 22.75 -2.00 -9.40
CA PHE A 524 24.08 -2.00 -8.79
C PHE A 524 25.16 -1.36 -9.67
N SER A 525 24.78 -0.46 -10.57
CA SER A 525 25.72 0.31 -11.39
C SER A 525 26.31 1.52 -10.67
N VAL A 526 25.72 1.92 -9.54
CA VAL A 526 26.18 3.00 -8.68
C VAL A 526 26.59 2.43 -7.32
N ASP A 527 27.77 2.81 -6.84
CA ASP A 527 28.22 2.50 -5.48
C ASP A 527 27.75 3.59 -4.50
N PHE A 528 26.82 3.23 -3.62
CA PHE A 528 26.25 4.13 -2.61
C PHE A 528 26.99 4.10 -1.28
N SER A 529 28.00 3.24 -1.12
CA SER A 529 28.65 3.00 0.17
C SER A 529 29.35 4.23 0.76
N ASN A 530 29.78 5.16 -0.11
CA ASN A 530 30.50 6.38 0.27
C ASN A 530 29.73 7.67 -0.01
N LEU A 531 28.46 7.58 -0.42
CA LEU A 531 27.63 8.75 -0.71
C LEU A 531 26.85 9.20 0.53
N THR A 532 26.73 10.51 0.70
CA THR A 532 25.74 11.10 1.61
C THR A 532 24.33 10.72 1.15
N TYR A 533 23.32 10.83 2.01
CA TYR A 533 21.96 10.50 1.59
C TYR A 533 21.49 11.38 0.42
N VAL A 534 21.76 12.69 0.48
CA VAL A 534 21.34 13.62 -0.59
C VAL A 534 22.07 13.32 -1.89
N GLN A 535 23.38 13.03 -1.85
CA GLN A 535 24.13 12.60 -3.03
C GLN A 535 23.60 11.28 -3.61
N ALA A 536 23.23 10.34 -2.74
CA ALA A 536 22.63 9.08 -3.14
C ALA A 536 21.27 9.29 -3.84
N ALA A 537 20.42 10.17 -3.30
CA ALA A 537 19.15 10.54 -3.93
C ALA A 537 19.37 11.21 -5.30
N ASP A 538 20.33 12.13 -5.42
CA ASP A 538 20.67 12.77 -6.70
C ASP A 538 21.24 11.77 -7.73
N ALA A 539 21.98 10.76 -7.28
CA ALA A 539 22.47 9.69 -8.14
C ALA A 539 21.33 8.82 -8.69
N ILE A 540 20.27 8.56 -7.91
CA ILE A 540 19.07 7.85 -8.41
C ILE A 540 18.37 8.67 -9.50
N VAL A 541 18.19 9.98 -9.29
CA VAL A 541 17.63 10.89 -10.33
C VAL A 541 18.46 10.80 -11.61
N THR A 542 19.78 10.90 -11.48
CA THR A 542 20.71 10.84 -12.63
C THR A 542 20.61 9.50 -13.36
N TYR A 543 20.58 8.39 -12.61
CA TYR A 543 20.44 7.05 -13.18
C TYR A 543 19.11 6.91 -13.95
N ALA A 544 18.00 7.24 -13.31
CA ALA A 544 16.67 7.13 -13.89
C ALA A 544 16.48 7.99 -15.16
N ALA A 545 17.17 9.13 -15.25
CA ALA A 545 17.11 10.01 -16.41
C ALA A 545 18.04 9.60 -17.58
N THR A 546 19.17 8.95 -17.30
CA THR A 546 20.25 8.76 -18.29
C THR A 546 20.42 7.32 -18.76
N GLN A 547 19.95 6.33 -18.00
CA GLN A 547 20.21 4.92 -18.30
C GLN A 547 19.02 4.29 -19.05
N PRO A 548 19.20 3.82 -20.30
CA PRO A 548 18.12 3.15 -21.04
C PRO A 548 17.62 1.85 -20.40
N SER A 549 18.44 1.24 -19.54
CA SER A 549 18.11 0.02 -18.79
C SER A 549 17.47 0.29 -17.42
N ALA A 550 17.28 1.56 -17.06
CA ALA A 550 16.60 1.92 -15.82
C ALA A 550 15.19 1.34 -15.83
N PHE A 551 14.85 0.60 -14.77
CA PHE A 551 13.50 0.08 -14.59
C PHE A 551 12.65 0.97 -13.70
N ILE A 552 13.19 2.08 -13.22
CA ILE A 552 12.48 3.13 -12.50
C ILE A 552 12.47 4.42 -13.31
N THR A 553 11.39 5.19 -13.17
CA THR A 553 11.22 6.49 -13.82
C THR A 553 10.63 7.48 -12.81
N PRO A 554 11.01 8.76 -12.85
CA PRO A 554 10.35 9.80 -12.06
C PRO A 554 8.85 9.79 -12.32
N PHE A 555 8.04 9.87 -11.26
CA PHE A 555 6.60 9.77 -11.36
C PHE A 555 5.95 11.09 -10.94
N VAL A 556 5.43 11.80 -11.94
CA VAL A 556 4.59 12.98 -11.73
C VAL A 556 3.13 12.61 -11.93
N VAL A 557 2.31 12.81 -10.89
CA VAL A 557 0.88 12.52 -10.97
C VAL A 557 0.17 13.56 -11.83
N GLN A 558 -0.96 13.20 -12.41
CA GLN A 558 -1.80 14.15 -13.14
C GLN A 558 -3.22 14.07 -12.60
N TYR A 559 -3.87 15.22 -12.58
CA TYR A 559 -5.30 15.28 -12.31
C TYR A 559 -6.05 14.73 -13.52
N GLU A 560 -7.04 13.88 -13.27
CA GLU A 560 -7.93 13.36 -14.29
C GLU A 560 -9.37 13.73 -13.94
N LEU A 561 -10.15 14.21 -14.93
CA LEU A 561 -11.50 14.71 -14.70
C LEU A 561 -12.43 13.67 -14.04
N TYR A 562 -12.20 12.38 -14.31
CA TYR A 562 -13.01 11.31 -13.73
C TYR A 562 -12.79 11.13 -12.22
N PHE A 563 -11.79 11.78 -11.61
CA PHE A 563 -11.57 11.75 -10.17
C PHE A 563 -12.77 12.27 -9.36
N GLU A 564 -13.55 13.18 -9.93
CA GLU A 564 -14.79 13.68 -9.32
C GLU A 564 -15.84 12.59 -9.09
N LEU A 565 -15.75 11.46 -9.82
CA LEU A 565 -16.67 10.32 -9.65
C LEU A 565 -16.35 9.47 -8.41
N TYR A 566 -15.17 9.63 -7.81
CA TYR A 566 -14.66 8.74 -6.75
C TYR A 566 -14.75 9.31 -5.33
N ALA A 567 -15.39 10.46 -5.14
CA ALA A 567 -15.57 11.07 -3.81
C ALA A 567 -16.29 10.13 -2.81
N SER A 568 -17.24 9.32 -3.30
CA SER A 568 -18.07 8.45 -2.45
C SER A 568 -17.62 6.98 -2.42
N VAL A 569 -16.57 6.60 -3.17
CA VAL A 569 -16.17 5.19 -3.35
C VAL A 569 -15.12 4.74 -2.33
N LYS A 570 -14.35 5.68 -1.74
CA LYS A 570 -13.27 5.39 -0.79
C LYS A 570 -13.76 4.53 0.37
N ALA A 571 -14.90 4.89 0.96
CA ALA A 571 -15.46 4.21 2.12
C ALA A 571 -15.78 2.72 1.89
N ILE A 572 -15.96 2.28 0.65
CA ILE A 572 -16.32 0.89 0.30
C ILE A 572 -15.08 -0.01 0.18
N PHE A 573 -14.00 0.51 -0.41
CA PHE A 573 -12.81 -0.27 -0.76
C PHE A 573 -11.58 0.07 0.09
N ASP A 574 -11.50 1.29 0.61
CA ASP A 574 -10.41 1.82 1.44
C ASP A 574 -11.00 2.58 2.66
N GLY A 575 -12.04 1.99 3.24
CA GLY A 575 -12.75 2.54 4.40
C GLY A 575 -11.92 2.48 5.68
N ASP A 576 -12.20 3.42 6.59
CA ASP A 576 -11.56 3.50 7.90
C ASP A 576 -12.13 2.42 8.84
N GLY A 577 -11.26 1.52 9.30
CA GLY A 577 -11.62 0.42 10.20
C GLY A 577 -11.52 0.78 11.68
N ARG A 578 -11.17 2.03 12.02
CA ARG A 578 -11.22 2.52 13.40
C ARG A 578 -12.66 2.64 13.86
N CYS A 579 -12.89 2.38 15.14
CA CYS A 579 -14.16 2.74 15.75
C CYS A 579 -14.24 4.25 15.94
N VAL A 580 -15.33 4.86 15.48
CA VAL A 580 -15.65 6.26 15.78
C VAL A 580 -16.04 6.33 17.25
N ASP A 581 -15.32 7.13 18.05
CA ASP A 581 -15.85 7.55 19.35
C ASP A 581 -16.92 8.62 19.09
N THR A 582 -18.15 8.16 18.84
CA THR A 582 -19.26 8.98 18.33
C THR A 582 -19.67 10.13 19.26
N SER A 583 -19.14 10.18 20.49
CA SER A 583 -19.49 11.20 21.48
C SER A 583 -18.46 12.32 21.64
N ALA A 584 -17.16 12.01 21.51
CA ALA A 584 -16.10 12.95 21.84
C ALA A 584 -15.58 13.76 20.64
N GLU A 585 -15.44 13.13 19.47
CA GLU A 585 -14.82 13.77 18.29
C GLU A 585 -15.74 14.75 17.57
N PHE A 586 -17.03 14.39 17.43
CA PHE A 586 -18.03 15.31 16.89
C PHE A 586 -18.06 16.60 17.73
N CYS A 587 -18.11 16.45 19.05
CA CYS A 587 -18.21 17.59 19.96
C CYS A 587 -16.91 18.35 20.23
N ALA A 588 -15.78 17.79 19.85
CA ALA A 588 -14.48 18.46 19.84
C ALA A 588 -14.30 19.37 18.61
N THR A 589 -15.09 19.17 17.55
CA THR A 589 -14.99 19.92 16.28
C THR A 589 -16.13 20.91 16.05
N VAL A 590 -17.18 20.87 16.89
CA VAL A 590 -18.26 21.87 16.87
C VAL A 590 -17.74 23.26 17.24
N THR A 591 -18.01 24.22 16.37
CA THR A 591 -17.64 25.63 16.50
C THR A 591 -18.86 26.50 16.80
N SER A 592 -18.64 27.78 17.12
CA SER A 592 -19.72 28.76 17.34
C SER A 592 -20.60 29.01 16.11
N ASN A 593 -20.20 28.55 14.92
CA ASN A 593 -20.93 28.75 13.67
C ASN A 593 -21.89 27.60 13.32
N ASP A 594 -21.82 26.48 14.04
CA ASP A 594 -22.72 25.35 13.85
C ASP A 594 -24.11 25.61 14.43
N PHE A 595 -25.12 24.89 13.94
CA PHE A 595 -26.50 25.06 14.39
C PHE A 595 -26.63 24.90 15.91
N ASP A 596 -27.42 25.77 16.55
CA ASP A 596 -27.64 25.77 18.01
C ASP A 596 -27.98 24.38 18.57
N VAL A 597 -28.79 23.60 17.86
CA VAL A 597 -29.16 22.23 18.28
C VAL A 597 -27.94 21.30 18.37
N VAL A 598 -26.98 21.46 17.47
CA VAL A 598 -25.74 20.69 17.43
C VAL A 598 -24.82 21.10 18.57
N GLN A 599 -24.68 22.41 18.80
CA GLN A 599 -23.90 22.94 19.92
C GLN A 599 -24.45 22.49 21.27
N ILE A 600 -25.77 22.55 21.44
CA ILE A 600 -26.47 22.15 22.66
C ILE A 600 -26.37 20.65 22.87
N ALA A 601 -26.57 19.84 21.83
CA ALA A 601 -26.38 18.40 21.92
C ALA A 601 -24.95 18.04 22.33
N CYS A 602 -23.97 18.75 21.80
CA CYS A 602 -22.58 18.55 22.15
C CYS A 602 -22.19 19.04 23.53
N GLN A 603 -22.84 20.09 24.03
CA GLN A 603 -22.70 20.48 25.42
C GLN A 603 -23.22 19.38 26.35
N CYS A 604 -24.41 18.84 26.08
CA CYS A 604 -24.98 17.73 26.85
C CYS A 604 -24.07 16.49 26.83
N ALA A 605 -23.46 16.18 25.67
CA ALA A 605 -22.52 15.07 25.53
C ALA A 605 -21.21 15.29 26.31
N ARG A 606 -20.62 16.49 26.27
CA ARG A 606 -19.42 16.85 27.07
C ARG A 606 -19.69 16.76 28.57
N ASP A 607 -20.89 17.13 28.98
CA ASP A 607 -21.34 17.03 30.37
C ASP A 607 -21.82 15.62 30.77
N LYS A 608 -21.73 14.65 29.85
CA LYS A 608 -22.12 13.24 30.01
C LYS A 608 -23.59 13.05 30.44
N MET A 609 -24.48 13.90 29.95
CA MET A 609 -25.91 13.86 30.25
C MET A 609 -26.72 13.33 29.07
N ASP A 610 -27.84 12.65 29.36
CA ASP A 610 -28.80 12.23 28.34
C ASP A 610 -29.54 13.45 27.75
N LEU A 611 -29.67 13.49 26.42
CA LEU A 611 -30.26 14.61 25.68
C LEU A 611 -31.71 14.92 26.09
N SER A 612 -32.48 13.92 26.53
CA SER A 612 -33.89 14.07 26.91
C SER A 612 -34.10 14.83 28.22
N VAL A 613 -33.09 14.85 29.09
CA VAL A 613 -33.13 15.51 30.41
C VAL A 613 -32.10 16.62 30.54
N CYS A 614 -31.27 16.83 29.53
CA CYS A 614 -30.28 17.90 29.51
C CYS A 614 -30.96 19.28 29.55
N PRO A 615 -30.66 20.14 30.56
CA PRO A 615 -31.33 21.43 30.73
C PRO A 615 -31.25 22.35 29.49
N ALA A 616 -30.11 22.33 28.80
CA ALA A 616 -29.90 23.13 27.60
C ALA A 616 -30.79 22.68 26.42
N MET A 617 -30.99 21.37 26.25
CA MET A 617 -31.83 20.80 25.19
C MET A 617 -33.33 20.99 25.49
N VAL A 618 -33.72 20.84 26.76
CA VAL A 618 -35.09 21.13 27.23
C VAL A 618 -35.46 22.59 26.93
N ASN A 619 -34.55 23.53 27.19
CA ASN A 619 -34.78 24.95 26.98
C ASN A 619 -34.78 25.34 25.48
N TYR A 620 -33.97 24.67 24.65
CA TYR A 620 -34.00 24.84 23.20
C TYR A 620 -35.34 24.43 22.59
N ASN A 621 -35.86 23.27 23.00
CA ASN A 621 -37.12 22.73 22.49
C ASN A 621 -38.32 23.60 22.86
N SER A 622 -38.32 24.24 24.03
CA SER A 622 -39.37 25.21 24.40
C SER A 622 -39.37 26.49 23.56
N ASN A 623 -38.23 26.90 23.01
CA ASN A 623 -38.09 28.13 22.22
C ASN A 623 -38.32 27.93 20.71
N GLN A 624 -37.99 26.77 20.15
CA GLN A 624 -38.20 26.47 18.72
C GLN A 624 -39.69 26.32 18.32
N VAL A 625 -40.54 25.86 19.25
CA VAL A 625 -42.00 25.82 19.01
C VAL A 625 -42.56 27.22 18.72
N ALA A 626 -41.93 28.28 19.22
CA ALA A 626 -42.32 29.66 18.95
C ALA A 626 -41.80 30.20 17.59
N ALA A 627 -40.74 29.62 17.02
CA ALA A 627 -40.05 30.14 15.83
C ALA A 627 -40.42 29.47 14.50
N GLN A 628 -41.07 28.30 14.52
CA GLN A 628 -41.38 27.50 13.32
C GLN A 628 -42.49 28.06 12.40
N LEU A 629 -43.07 29.24 12.70
CA LEU A 629 -44.17 29.82 11.91
C LEU A 629 -43.75 30.64 10.66
N TYR A 630 -42.46 30.91 10.41
CA TYR A 630 -42.07 31.92 9.40
C TYR A 630 -41.19 31.49 8.20
N THR A 631 -40.63 30.29 8.12
CA THR A 631 -39.58 29.97 7.10
C THR A 631 -39.88 28.85 6.11
N ALA A 632 -41.08 28.26 6.11
CA ALA A 632 -41.43 27.15 5.21
C ALA A 632 -41.92 27.58 3.79
N LYS A 633 -42.16 28.87 3.53
CA LYS A 633 -42.70 29.35 2.24
C LYS A 633 -41.63 29.70 1.19
N PHE A 634 -40.40 30.01 1.58
CA PHE A 634 -39.37 30.52 0.67
C PHE A 634 -38.72 29.41 -0.20
N HIS A 635 -38.45 28.24 0.39
CA HIS A 635 -37.77 27.13 -0.32
C HIS A 635 -38.64 26.42 -1.36
N LYS A 636 -39.97 26.40 -1.17
CA LYS A 636 -40.89 25.80 -2.16
C LYS A 636 -41.01 26.63 -3.44
N VAL A 637 -40.91 27.96 -3.34
CA VAL A 637 -40.99 28.86 -4.51
C VAL A 637 -39.71 28.74 -5.36
N LEU A 638 -38.54 28.65 -4.73
CA LEU A 638 -37.26 28.54 -5.42
C LEU A 638 -37.14 27.21 -6.21
N ALA A 639 -37.60 26.10 -5.65
CA ALA A 639 -37.58 24.80 -6.33
C ALA A 639 -38.50 24.76 -7.57
N ILE A 640 -39.67 25.42 -7.51
CA ILE A 640 -40.61 25.49 -8.64
C ILE A 640 -40.02 26.31 -9.79
N CYS A 641 -39.33 27.41 -9.49
CA CYS A 641 -38.68 28.24 -10.52
C CYS A 641 -37.60 27.48 -11.31
N ILE A 642 -36.81 26.63 -10.64
CA ILE A 642 -35.74 25.86 -11.28
C ILE A 642 -36.30 24.81 -12.26
N VAL A 643 -37.38 24.13 -11.88
CA VAL A 643 -38.02 23.10 -12.73
C VAL A 643 -38.61 23.71 -14.01
N VAL A 644 -39.19 24.90 -13.93
CA VAL A 644 -39.77 25.61 -15.10
C VAL A 644 -38.69 26.00 -16.12
N VAL A 645 -37.52 26.46 -15.65
CA VAL A 645 -36.40 26.84 -16.54
C VAL A 645 -35.87 25.64 -17.31
N VAL A 646 -35.72 24.48 -16.65
CA VAL A 646 -35.23 23.25 -17.30
C VAL A 646 -36.22 22.75 -18.37
N ALA A 647 -37.53 22.81 -18.10
CA ALA A 647 -38.55 22.38 -19.06
C ALA A 647 -38.56 23.23 -20.34
N ILE A 648 -38.34 24.55 -20.22
CA ILE A 648 -38.27 25.47 -21.36
C ILE A 648 -37.07 25.15 -22.26
N ILE A 649 -35.89 24.87 -21.68
CA ILE A 649 -34.68 24.53 -22.43
C ILE A 649 -34.88 23.26 -23.27
N VAL A 650 -35.54 22.23 -22.71
CA VAL A 650 -35.82 20.97 -23.41
C VAL A 650 -36.78 21.19 -24.59
N LEU A 651 -37.83 21.99 -24.42
CA LEU A 651 -38.81 22.28 -25.49
C LEU A 651 -38.18 23.06 -26.66
N VAL A 652 -37.25 23.96 -26.38
CA VAL A 652 -36.51 24.70 -27.41
C VAL A 652 -35.62 23.75 -28.22
N ALA A 653 -34.92 22.82 -27.56
CA ALA A 653 -34.07 21.84 -28.22
C ALA A 653 -34.86 20.91 -29.16
N ILE A 654 -36.04 20.45 -28.73
CA ILE A 654 -36.94 19.60 -29.55
C ILE A 654 -37.44 20.38 -30.78
N SER A 655 -37.81 21.65 -30.61
CA SER A 655 -38.31 22.49 -31.70
C SER A 655 -37.26 22.71 -32.80
N ILE A 656 -36.00 22.96 -32.41
CA ILE A 656 -34.87 23.10 -33.35
C ILE A 656 -34.66 21.80 -34.16
N PHE A 657 -34.73 20.64 -33.49
CA PHE A 657 -34.59 19.34 -34.14
C PHE A 657 -35.71 19.06 -35.16
N CYS A 658 -36.96 19.39 -34.83
CA CYS A 658 -38.10 19.23 -35.73
C CYS A 658 -38.01 20.12 -36.98
N ILE A 659 -37.55 21.37 -36.84
CA ILE A 659 -37.35 22.31 -37.96
C ILE A 659 -36.27 21.78 -38.91
N HIS A 660 -35.14 21.31 -38.36
CA HIS A 660 -34.05 20.75 -39.17
C HIS A 660 -34.52 19.56 -40.02
N ARG A 661 -35.28 18.63 -39.42
CA ARG A 661 -35.82 17.45 -40.11
C ARG A 661 -36.80 17.81 -41.24
N ARG A 662 -37.60 18.87 -41.07
CA ARG A 662 -38.57 19.35 -42.07
C ARG A 662 -37.89 20.01 -43.28
N CYS A 663 -36.82 20.77 -43.06
CA CYS A 663 -35.99 21.34 -44.12
C CYS A 663 -35.29 20.25 -44.97
N CYS A 664 -34.79 19.17 -44.34
CA CYS A 664 -34.19 18.05 -45.08
C CYS A 664 -35.20 17.26 -45.92
N LYS A 665 -36.47 17.15 -45.49
CA LYS A 665 -37.53 16.44 -46.23
C LYS A 665 -37.99 17.22 -47.48
N ASN A 666 -38.12 18.54 -47.38
CA ASN A 666 -38.57 19.39 -48.50
C ASN A 666 -37.51 19.54 -49.63
N ARG A 667 -36.23 19.27 -49.35
CA ARG A 667 -35.19 19.22 -50.39
C ARG A 667 -35.26 17.97 -51.28
N LYS A 668 -35.89 16.89 -50.83
CA LYS A 668 -36.02 15.63 -51.60
C LYS A 668 -37.30 15.53 -52.44
N SER A 669 -38.28 16.42 -52.28
CA SER A 669 -39.59 16.31 -52.95
C SER A 669 -39.76 17.19 -54.20
N LYS A 670 -38.67 17.76 -54.75
CA LYS A 670 -38.71 18.67 -55.93
C LYS A 670 -37.83 18.20 -57.09
N THR A 671 -37.71 16.90 -57.33
CA THR A 671 -37.16 16.37 -58.59
C THR A 671 -37.86 15.08 -59.02
N ASN A 672 -38.57 15.19 -60.15
CA ASN A 672 -39.02 14.20 -61.13
C ASN A 672 -40.50 13.73 -61.16
N PRO A 673 -41.21 13.94 -62.30
CA PRO A 673 -42.53 13.37 -62.57
C PRO A 673 -42.47 12.03 -63.33
N ALA A 674 -43.51 11.20 -63.07
CA ALA A 674 -44.31 10.31 -63.94
C ALA A 674 -43.63 9.56 -65.14
N ALA A 675 -43.96 8.31 -65.49
CA ALA A 675 -45.22 7.57 -65.39
C ALA A 675 -45.04 6.05 -65.71
N THR A 676 -45.87 5.18 -65.10
CA THR A 676 -46.67 4.04 -65.67
C THR A 676 -46.05 3.07 -66.70
N LEU A 677 -46.16 1.73 -66.67
CA LEU A 677 -47.29 0.77 -66.49
C LEU A 677 -46.72 -0.71 -66.53
N PRO A 678 -47.48 -1.83 -66.42
CA PRO A 678 -47.26 -2.86 -65.40
C PRO A 678 -47.19 -4.34 -65.89
N ASP A 679 -47.09 -5.25 -64.90
CA ASP A 679 -47.57 -6.64 -64.79
C ASP A 679 -47.15 -7.72 -65.82
N GLU A 680 -46.47 -8.77 -65.32
CA GLU A 680 -47.02 -10.14 -65.37
C GLU A 680 -46.26 -11.14 -64.48
N LYS A 681 -46.93 -12.27 -64.25
CA LYS A 681 -46.85 -13.24 -63.15
C LYS A 681 -45.79 -14.36 -63.33
N PRO A 682 -45.68 -15.34 -62.41
CA PRO A 682 -44.42 -15.93 -61.94
C PRO A 682 -44.11 -17.31 -62.55
N ASN A 683 -42.90 -17.82 -62.30
CA ASN A 683 -42.64 -19.25 -62.04
C ASN A 683 -41.23 -19.46 -61.46
N ALA A 684 -41.16 -20.24 -60.38
CA ALA A 684 -39.95 -20.89 -59.86
C ALA A 684 -39.70 -22.21 -60.63
N PRO A 685 -38.76 -23.10 -60.28
CA PRO A 685 -37.58 -23.00 -59.39
C PRO A 685 -36.28 -23.56 -60.04
N SER A 686 -35.11 -23.31 -59.45
CA SER A 686 -34.00 -24.28 -59.53
C SER A 686 -33.08 -24.21 -58.31
N THR A 687 -33.06 -25.34 -57.61
CA THR A 687 -32.00 -25.82 -56.72
C THR A 687 -30.63 -25.83 -57.39
N LEU A 688 -29.55 -25.47 -56.68
CA LEU A 688 -28.37 -26.34 -56.49
C LEU A 688 -27.35 -25.77 -55.48
N ILE A 689 -27.32 -26.43 -54.31
CA ILE A 689 -26.18 -26.95 -53.54
C ILE A 689 -24.77 -26.64 -54.10
N LYS A 690 -23.88 -26.02 -53.29
CA LYS A 690 -22.73 -26.68 -52.63
C LYS A 690 -21.80 -25.70 -51.90
N GLN A 691 -21.57 -26.06 -50.63
CA GLN A 691 -20.37 -25.96 -49.79
C GLN A 691 -19.73 -24.59 -49.58
#